data_AF-A0A7U2EQI5-F1
#
_entry.id   AF-A0A7U2EQI5-F1
#
_cell.length_a   1.000
_cell.length_b   1.000
_cell.length_c   1.000
_cell.angle_alpha   90.00
_cell.angle_beta   90.00
_cell.angle_gamma   90.00
#
_symmetry.space_group_name_H-M   'P 1'
#
loop_
_entity.id
_entity.type
_entity.pdbx_description
1 polymer ?
#
loop_
_entity_poly.entity_id
_entity_poly.type
_entity_poly.pdbx_seq_one_letter_code
_entity_poly.pdbx_strand_id
1 'polypeptide(L)'
;MVDQPDPPKSASDVKRERDVLNFHAAFRDIPHFEDLGPSPDTHSIPKHHAPKPATDASLAAFGQLAAMRLSAARSLISLIDDEYQYILAEATPKTSLKADSPLNKDDNLIFGHVRLPRRWGICEKLLEPSALVEEGIIVINDFSKEGQYLNRSYVQEGRMRFYAGVPLVNKAGSVVGAVCIFDRDARDGLSQDDKTYLKDLAGVVMDYLETYTIRERYRRAAKGLHGLMSFAEGTASEPVSEQGQPLGVFAKDQVAATHEQRDQRLEYQEMSGVTRIDSPETRREEPVSPTKESTDRRRSVSDLQDSLLPSTVKDLFARAAGIMRHSNDMSGVMFLDASYAASGSKDARPTSAGRRCKILGFATEEHNSLNGDVLPPDMIPRESNFKWVLEQYPQGYYLQCDELDDESYAANNSAPEPLHEFTGTLQQGQGFKEVDRDREQHTARVKALIPNIKTALFLPLWDFDRGRWFAGCFCWSTKLERALDGRLDLPFLKTFGHSIMQEVARLDASATSQSKTTFLSSLSHELRTPLHGILGSAHLMRNSRLDSFQVSMVNAITICGRTLLETVEHLLDHAERPEPNRKYSSTISHSEHSICITSEQLGPVRQHDESSDTFKCNVGFVTEEVVETMIVGETPYGVTIESHTDEESVGDQSTRVAIASKRSRFIILDITDYRALGFRLSASSYGRLVMNLVGNALKFTDNGYVHISVHSEDLSEKSGTVVVKVMDSGVGMRPRFLESAFEAFRKENQHTAGTGVGLSVVKRILEDVGGRIDISSEPSRGTEVMLKLPLQRLTEEEGNDPAINPLPIVMSGLEGRKVCILYEAGNPDDAPELVQHKRTVKRYVETLSATLSKVLKLDIHHSGTWDGTDDTEVVICPEVSFESLHNIRTNAAKSGRRCPATILIAMDVLEAETLRSDARVTSRESIVESITQPCGPYKLSVVLNACLHHYDHIDSPMIPSPSSANLSSGSWSAPQDSTREFGPRIGLYPSPTLALRRSKSKDPAAPDVQPPAPIQDEQRLHITQALIVDDNAINRRLLSAWMKKHDLPFREAKNGQQALDMYKDTSPPFDTVLMDISMPVMDGMTATRLIREFENEKGLQAAHVIALTGLTSASAKLEAWTSGVDDFLTKPVDFKRLEGLVRVGRGGEGTGFMKEHGSVP
;
A
#
# COMPACT_ATOMS: atom_id res chain seq x y z
N MET A 1 16.90 42.28 -59.41
CA MET A 1 16.93 41.08 -60.27
C MET A 1 16.22 40.00 -59.49
N VAL A 2 15.29 39.30 -60.13
CA VAL A 2 14.51 38.21 -59.55
C VAL A 2 15.50 37.10 -59.14
N ASP A 3 15.47 36.66 -57.89
CA ASP A 3 16.21 35.49 -57.40
C ASP A 3 15.83 34.30 -58.29
N GLN A 4 16.75 33.90 -59.17
CA GLN A 4 16.70 32.56 -59.72
C GLN A 4 16.98 31.60 -58.56
N PRO A 5 16.18 30.53 -58.37
CA PRO A 5 16.51 29.52 -57.39
C PRO A 5 17.90 28.96 -57.72
N ASP A 6 18.76 28.89 -56.70
CA ASP A 6 20.09 28.31 -56.83
C ASP A 6 19.98 26.91 -57.46
N PRO A 7 20.92 26.53 -58.36
CA PRO A 7 20.91 25.21 -58.96
C PRO A 7 20.90 24.12 -57.87
N PRO A 8 20.20 22.99 -58.08
CA PRO A 8 20.14 21.92 -57.09
C PRO A 8 21.55 21.44 -56.71
N LYS A 9 21.81 21.36 -55.39
CA LYS A 9 23.09 20.89 -54.84
C LYS A 9 23.45 19.52 -55.42
N SER A 10 24.71 19.32 -55.80
CA SER A 10 25.16 18.02 -56.30
C SER A 10 25.08 16.96 -55.19
N ALA A 11 24.80 15.70 -55.53
CA ALA A 11 24.74 14.60 -54.55
C ALA A 11 26.07 14.46 -53.76
N SER A 12 27.20 14.79 -54.39
CA SER A 12 28.52 14.84 -53.75
C SER A 12 28.65 15.97 -52.73
N ASP A 13 28.08 17.14 -52.99
CA ASP A 13 28.14 18.29 -52.07
C ASP A 13 27.26 18.05 -50.84
N VAL A 14 26.05 17.47 -51.01
CA VAL A 14 25.17 17.10 -49.89
C VAL A 14 25.83 16.04 -49.00
N LYS A 15 26.47 15.03 -49.60
CA LYS A 15 27.23 14.03 -48.85
C LYS A 15 28.38 14.67 -48.06
N ARG A 16 29.12 15.60 -48.67
CA ARG A 16 30.23 16.31 -48.00
C ARG A 16 29.72 17.18 -46.85
N GLU A 17 28.64 17.93 -47.05
CA GLU A 17 28.02 18.77 -46.02
C GLU A 17 27.68 17.92 -44.78
N ARG A 18 27.02 16.78 -44.97
CA ARG A 18 26.74 15.82 -43.90
C ARG A 18 28.02 15.31 -43.22
N ASP A 19 29.04 14.94 -44.00
CA ASP A 19 30.29 14.39 -43.48
C ASP A 19 31.12 15.43 -42.70
N VAL A 20 31.08 16.70 -43.11
CA VAL A 20 31.71 17.82 -42.40
C VAL A 20 30.99 18.11 -41.08
N LEU A 21 29.65 18.07 -41.07
CA LEU A 21 28.85 18.30 -39.86
C LEU A 21 29.09 17.25 -38.77
N ASN A 22 29.60 16.05 -39.09
CA ASN A 22 30.06 15.11 -38.06
C ASN A 22 31.15 15.72 -37.16
N PHE A 23 31.94 16.64 -37.70
CA PHE A 23 33.00 17.38 -37.00
C PHE A 23 32.54 18.74 -36.48
N HIS A 24 31.22 19.01 -36.41
CA HIS A 24 30.66 20.29 -35.98
C HIS A 24 31.26 20.81 -34.66
N ALA A 25 31.57 19.93 -33.71
CA ALA A 25 32.22 20.33 -32.45
C ALA A 25 33.59 21.01 -32.63
N ALA A 26 34.31 20.74 -33.72
CA ALA A 26 35.59 21.39 -34.04
C ALA A 26 35.41 22.81 -34.58
N PHE A 27 34.23 23.16 -35.11
CA PHE A 27 33.98 24.46 -35.73
C PHE A 27 32.76 25.24 -35.22
N ARG A 28 32.03 24.70 -34.24
CA ARG A 28 30.83 25.31 -33.64
C ARG A 28 31.07 26.74 -33.16
N ASP A 29 32.22 26.98 -32.55
CA ASP A 29 32.58 28.25 -31.89
C ASP A 29 33.49 29.12 -32.79
N ILE A 30 33.60 28.80 -34.09
CA ILE A 30 34.38 29.58 -35.06
C ILE A 30 33.62 30.85 -35.44
N PRO A 31 34.22 32.05 -35.28
CA PRO A 31 33.56 33.29 -35.65
C PRO A 31 33.37 33.39 -37.16
N HIS A 32 32.26 33.99 -37.57
CA HIS A 32 32.03 34.32 -38.97
C HIS A 32 32.83 35.57 -39.36
N PHE A 33 33.39 35.56 -40.57
CA PHE A 33 34.07 36.73 -41.11
C PHE A 33 33.02 37.71 -41.68
N GLU A 34 32.69 38.73 -40.90
CA GLU A 34 31.75 39.80 -41.29
C GLU A 34 32.37 40.73 -42.37
N ASP A 35 31.54 41.32 -43.23
CA ASP A 35 31.93 42.30 -44.28
C ASP A 35 32.85 41.80 -45.42
N LEU A 36 32.85 40.50 -45.72
CA LEU A 36 33.46 39.99 -46.96
C LEU A 36 32.55 40.26 -48.16
N GLY A 37 33.10 40.93 -49.18
CA GLY A 37 32.42 41.11 -50.48
C GLY A 37 32.11 39.80 -51.21
N PRO A 38 31.47 39.83 -52.39
CA PRO A 38 31.05 38.62 -53.11
C PRO A 38 32.20 37.75 -53.62
N SER A 39 33.41 38.28 -53.87
CA SER A 39 34.54 37.46 -54.33
C SER A 39 35.88 38.13 -53.97
N PRO A 40 36.94 37.35 -53.67
CA PRO A 40 38.30 37.87 -53.52
C PRO A 40 38.83 38.54 -54.79
N ASP A 41 38.23 38.30 -55.97
CA ASP A 41 38.63 38.94 -57.24
C ASP A 41 38.25 40.43 -57.32
N THR A 42 37.31 40.87 -56.47
CA THR A 42 36.73 42.22 -56.53
C THR A 42 36.85 42.98 -55.21
N HIS A 43 37.14 42.29 -54.11
CA HIS A 43 37.17 42.87 -52.76
C HIS A 43 38.42 42.39 -52.00
N SER A 44 39.08 43.30 -51.28
CA SER A 44 40.21 42.98 -50.40
C SER A 44 39.76 42.56 -49.01
N ILE A 45 40.64 41.87 -48.27
CA ILE A 45 40.41 41.57 -46.86
C ILE A 45 40.26 42.91 -46.09
N PRO A 46 39.19 43.09 -45.29
CA PRO A 46 38.96 44.35 -44.58
C PRO A 46 40.15 44.75 -43.69
N LYS A 47 40.57 46.03 -43.77
CA LYS A 47 41.75 46.54 -43.04
C LYS A 47 41.59 46.51 -41.51
N HIS A 48 40.37 46.39 -41.00
CA HIS A 48 40.05 46.32 -39.57
C HIS A 48 39.94 44.88 -39.04
N HIS A 49 40.15 43.86 -39.89
CA HIS A 49 40.14 42.46 -39.46
C HIS A 49 41.31 42.18 -38.51
N ALA A 50 41.01 41.63 -37.33
CA ALA A 50 41.99 41.21 -36.34
C ALA A 50 41.98 39.67 -36.25
N PRO A 51 42.85 38.98 -37.01
CA PRO A 51 42.87 37.52 -37.05
C PRO A 51 43.26 36.94 -35.68
N LYS A 52 42.47 35.97 -35.20
CA LYS A 52 42.71 35.29 -33.93
C LYS A 52 43.40 33.93 -34.15
N PRO A 53 44.32 33.52 -33.27
CA PRO A 53 44.91 32.17 -33.30
C PRO A 53 43.87 31.09 -33.00
N ALA A 54 44.17 29.84 -33.36
CA ALA A 54 43.31 28.69 -33.10
C ALA A 54 43.09 28.47 -31.59
N THR A 55 41.86 28.12 -31.21
CA THR A 55 41.49 27.79 -29.83
C THR A 55 42.04 26.43 -29.40
N ASP A 56 42.18 25.50 -30.36
CA ASP A 56 42.75 24.18 -30.16
C ASP A 56 44.28 24.19 -30.31
N ALA A 57 44.99 23.96 -29.20
CA ALA A 57 46.44 23.91 -29.15
C ALA A 57 47.05 22.80 -30.01
N SER A 58 46.35 21.68 -30.21
CA SER A 58 46.82 20.55 -31.02
C SER A 58 46.77 20.90 -32.51
N LEU A 59 45.65 21.47 -32.98
CA LEU A 59 45.54 21.94 -34.37
C LEU A 59 46.52 23.10 -34.65
N ALA A 60 46.70 24.01 -33.69
CA ALA A 60 47.73 25.04 -33.77
C ALA A 60 49.14 24.44 -33.91
N ALA A 61 49.46 23.41 -33.12
CA ALA A 61 50.74 22.71 -33.18
C ALA A 61 50.96 21.99 -34.51
N PHE A 62 49.94 21.30 -35.04
CA PHE A 62 50.01 20.65 -36.36
C PHE A 62 50.24 21.68 -37.47
N GLY A 63 49.51 22.80 -37.44
CA GLY A 63 49.72 23.90 -38.37
C GLY A 63 51.15 24.47 -38.27
N GLN A 64 51.62 24.79 -37.07
CA GLN A 64 52.96 25.35 -36.85
C GLN A 64 54.04 24.38 -37.32
N LEU A 65 53.88 23.08 -37.02
CA LEU A 65 54.82 22.05 -37.44
C LEU A 65 54.88 21.94 -38.97
N ALA A 66 53.73 22.02 -39.66
CA ALA A 66 53.68 22.06 -41.13
C ALA A 66 54.48 23.24 -41.69
N ALA A 67 54.27 24.43 -41.13
CA ALA A 67 54.95 25.65 -41.56
C ALA A 67 56.46 25.56 -41.31
N MET A 68 56.89 25.07 -40.15
CA MET A 68 58.31 24.91 -39.80
C MET A 68 58.99 23.83 -40.66
N ARG A 69 58.37 22.66 -40.79
CA ARG A 69 58.99 21.50 -41.45
C ARG A 69 59.14 21.69 -42.95
N LEU A 70 58.14 22.30 -43.58
CA LEU A 70 58.11 22.59 -45.02
C LEU A 70 58.73 23.95 -45.35
N SER A 71 59.34 24.60 -44.36
CA SER A 71 59.93 25.94 -44.44
C SER A 71 58.98 26.98 -45.06
N ALA A 72 57.68 26.84 -44.84
CA ALA A 72 56.63 27.69 -45.42
C ALA A 72 56.35 28.93 -44.55
N ALA A 73 55.86 29.99 -45.17
CA ALA A 73 55.51 31.21 -44.44
C ALA A 73 54.32 30.98 -43.49
N ARG A 74 53.38 30.10 -43.87
CA ARG A 74 52.21 29.72 -43.07
C ARG A 74 51.58 28.41 -43.54
N SER A 75 50.73 27.85 -42.71
CA SER A 75 49.86 26.73 -43.02
C SER A 75 48.41 27.01 -42.62
N LEU A 76 47.47 26.30 -43.26
CA LEU A 76 46.06 26.27 -42.88
C LEU A 76 45.60 24.82 -42.74
N ILE A 77 44.79 24.58 -41.70
CA ILE A 77 43.97 23.39 -41.54
C ILE A 77 42.52 23.84 -41.60
N SER A 78 41.72 23.26 -42.49
CA SER A 78 40.34 23.69 -42.70
C SER A 78 39.40 22.55 -43.07
N LEU A 79 38.14 22.68 -42.66
CA LEU A 79 37.02 21.87 -43.16
C LEU A 79 36.22 22.69 -44.17
N ILE A 80 35.62 22.03 -45.17
CA ILE A 80 34.94 22.72 -46.27
C ILE A 80 33.60 22.04 -46.54
N ASP A 81 32.50 22.74 -46.24
CA ASP A 81 31.15 22.28 -46.60
C ASP A 81 30.75 22.81 -47.99
N ASP A 82 29.46 22.93 -48.27
CA ASP A 82 28.98 23.46 -49.54
C ASP A 82 29.08 25.00 -49.64
N GLU A 83 28.92 25.71 -48.53
CA GLU A 83 28.79 27.17 -48.48
C GLU A 83 30.04 27.88 -47.93
N TYR A 84 30.78 27.23 -47.04
CA TYR A 84 31.83 27.81 -46.23
C TYR A 84 33.09 26.94 -46.16
N GLN A 85 34.22 27.61 -46.00
CA GLN A 85 35.47 27.03 -45.52
C GLN A 85 35.70 27.47 -44.07
N TYR A 86 35.81 26.51 -43.17
CA TYR A 86 36.08 26.69 -41.75
C TYR A 86 37.58 26.54 -41.51
N ILE A 87 38.28 27.64 -41.28
CA ILE A 87 39.70 27.60 -40.91
C ILE A 87 39.78 27.25 -39.43
N LEU A 88 40.14 25.99 -39.16
CA LEU A 88 40.32 25.47 -37.80
C LEU A 88 41.64 25.97 -37.18
N ALA A 89 42.68 26.08 -38.00
CA ALA A 89 43.94 26.66 -37.57
C ALA A 89 44.69 27.33 -38.72
N GLU A 90 45.12 28.58 -38.50
CA GLU A 90 46.20 29.21 -39.25
C GLU A 90 47.42 29.33 -38.34
N ALA A 91 48.59 28.93 -38.83
CA ALA A 91 49.82 29.01 -38.07
C ALA A 91 50.99 29.46 -38.95
N THR A 92 51.87 30.26 -38.35
CA THR A 92 53.20 30.57 -38.88
C THR A 92 54.26 29.82 -38.07
N PRO A 93 55.52 29.77 -38.52
CA PRO A 93 56.60 29.16 -37.73
C PRO A 93 56.77 29.75 -36.32
N LYS A 94 56.29 30.98 -36.07
CA LYS A 94 56.43 31.69 -34.80
C LYS A 94 55.16 31.70 -33.93
N THR A 95 54.07 31.12 -34.41
CA THR A 95 52.77 31.17 -33.72
C THR A 95 52.78 30.41 -32.41
N SER A 96 52.21 31.00 -31.35
CA SER A 96 52.14 30.38 -30.04
C SER A 96 50.99 29.38 -29.97
N LEU A 97 51.21 28.25 -29.29
CA LEU A 97 50.25 27.15 -29.17
C LEU A 97 49.01 27.48 -28.31
N LYS A 98 49.08 28.53 -27.48
CA LYS A 98 47.96 29.00 -26.65
C LYS A 98 47.34 30.24 -27.27
N ALA A 99 46.03 30.22 -27.50
CA ALA A 99 45.33 31.30 -28.18
C ALA A 99 45.44 32.66 -27.43
N ASP A 100 45.44 32.63 -26.10
CA ASP A 100 45.53 33.80 -25.19
C ASP A 100 46.97 34.28 -24.92
N SER A 101 47.97 33.67 -25.56
CA SER A 101 49.38 34.01 -25.35
C SER A 101 49.72 35.43 -25.82
N PRO A 102 50.45 36.23 -25.01
CA PRO A 102 50.89 37.56 -25.42
C PRO A 102 51.89 37.54 -26.59
N LEU A 103 52.47 36.38 -26.90
CA LEU A 103 53.38 36.18 -28.03
C LEU A 103 52.67 36.22 -29.39
N ASN A 104 51.34 36.07 -29.42
CA ASN A 104 50.56 36.13 -30.66
C ASN A 104 50.24 37.58 -31.11
N LYS A 105 50.70 38.60 -30.38
CA LYS A 105 50.39 40.02 -30.67
C LYS A 105 51.10 40.58 -31.91
N ASP A 106 52.23 39.98 -32.30
CA ASP A 106 53.06 40.40 -33.44
C ASP A 106 52.94 39.46 -34.67
N ASP A 107 52.03 38.49 -34.62
CA ASP A 107 51.92 37.47 -35.65
C ASP A 107 51.08 37.93 -36.85
N ASN A 108 51.71 37.90 -38.04
CA ASN A 108 51.09 38.22 -39.33
C ASN A 108 50.15 37.09 -39.83
N LEU A 109 49.20 36.65 -39.00
CA LEU A 109 48.07 35.83 -39.46
C LEU A 109 47.27 36.64 -40.49
N ILE A 110 46.71 35.98 -41.51
CA ILE A 110 45.92 36.65 -42.56
C ILE A 110 44.43 36.49 -42.28
N PHE A 111 43.99 35.27 -41.99
CA PHE A 111 42.59 34.93 -41.75
C PHE A 111 42.34 34.63 -40.28
N GLY A 112 43.22 33.88 -39.63
CA GLY A 112 43.04 33.34 -38.29
C GLY A 112 42.01 32.21 -38.27
N HIS A 113 41.54 31.89 -37.07
CA HIS A 113 40.46 30.94 -36.81
C HIS A 113 39.11 31.58 -37.15
N VAL A 114 38.58 31.28 -38.34
CA VAL A 114 37.42 31.98 -38.92
C VAL A 114 36.66 31.14 -39.95
N ARG A 115 35.36 31.41 -40.12
CA ARG A 115 34.49 30.86 -41.17
C ARG A 115 34.33 31.86 -42.30
N LEU A 116 34.78 31.50 -43.51
CA LEU A 116 34.68 32.32 -44.73
C LEU A 116 33.81 31.63 -45.82
N PRO A 117 33.15 32.39 -46.71
CA PRO A 117 32.43 31.79 -47.83
C PRO A 117 33.35 30.94 -48.71
N ARG A 118 32.92 29.78 -49.18
CA ARG A 118 33.74 28.80 -49.91
C ARG A 118 34.50 29.41 -51.10
N ARG A 119 33.87 30.31 -51.86
CA ARG A 119 34.46 31.06 -52.98
C ARG A 119 35.64 31.98 -52.62
N TRP A 120 35.75 32.38 -51.35
CA TRP A 120 36.91 33.10 -50.83
C TRP A 120 38.10 32.18 -50.53
N GLY A 121 37.81 30.90 -50.37
CA GLY A 121 38.77 29.83 -50.13
C GLY A 121 39.72 29.59 -51.30
N ILE A 122 40.90 29.08 -50.98
CA ILE A 122 41.92 28.65 -51.95
C ILE A 122 41.91 27.12 -52.12
N CYS A 123 41.35 26.43 -51.13
CA CYS A 123 41.36 24.98 -51.02
C CYS A 123 40.24 24.28 -51.79
N GLU A 124 39.33 25.04 -52.42
CA GLU A 124 38.16 24.51 -53.12
C GLU A 124 38.53 23.50 -54.22
N LYS A 125 39.66 23.70 -54.92
CA LYS A 125 40.13 22.76 -55.96
C LYS A 125 40.47 21.37 -55.45
N LEU A 126 40.77 21.22 -54.15
CA LEU A 126 41.03 19.91 -53.57
C LEU A 126 39.77 19.05 -53.46
N LEU A 127 38.59 19.64 -53.66
CA LEU A 127 37.31 18.96 -53.63
C LEU A 127 36.95 18.32 -54.98
N GLU A 128 37.66 18.69 -56.06
CA GLU A 128 37.43 18.15 -57.41
C GLU A 128 38.23 16.85 -57.62
N PRO A 129 37.57 15.69 -57.83
CA PRO A 129 38.27 14.42 -58.04
C PRO A 129 39.22 14.44 -59.24
N SER A 130 38.90 15.22 -60.27
CA SER A 130 39.72 15.42 -61.48
C SER A 130 41.03 16.17 -61.22
N ALA A 131 41.13 16.95 -60.13
CA ALA A 131 42.32 17.74 -59.81
C ALA A 131 43.38 16.93 -59.02
N LEU A 132 43.05 15.72 -58.56
CA LEU A 132 43.92 14.89 -57.69
C LEU A 132 44.66 13.76 -58.43
N VAL A 133 44.53 13.69 -59.77
CA VAL A 133 44.85 12.51 -60.60
C VAL A 133 46.33 12.14 -60.64
N GLU A 134 47.26 13.08 -60.46
CA GLU A 134 48.70 12.77 -60.63
C GLU A 134 49.45 12.43 -59.35
N GLU A 135 48.97 12.79 -58.15
CA GLU A 135 49.71 12.47 -56.90
C GLU A 135 48.91 12.72 -55.60
N GLY A 136 47.60 13.04 -55.64
CA GLY A 136 46.81 13.33 -54.44
C GLY A 136 47.21 14.60 -53.67
N ILE A 137 47.94 15.52 -54.32
CA ILE A 137 48.35 16.83 -53.81
C ILE A 137 48.20 17.85 -54.93
N ILE A 138 47.77 19.07 -54.62
CA ILE A 138 47.77 20.20 -55.57
C ILE A 138 48.91 21.14 -55.22
N VAL A 139 49.76 21.45 -56.19
CA VAL A 139 50.88 22.39 -56.05
C VAL A 139 50.79 23.47 -57.11
N ILE A 140 50.75 24.73 -56.68
CA ILE A 140 50.77 25.92 -57.54
C ILE A 140 52.06 26.68 -57.25
N ASN A 141 52.98 26.64 -58.21
CA ASN A 141 54.32 27.20 -58.08
C ASN A 141 54.32 28.73 -57.96
N ASP A 142 53.41 29.39 -58.66
CA ASP A 142 53.25 30.85 -58.64
C ASP A 142 51.82 31.27 -59.03
N PHE A 143 51.02 31.73 -58.06
CA PHE A 143 49.65 32.23 -58.28
C PHE A 143 49.58 33.38 -59.28
N SER A 144 50.65 34.19 -59.41
CA SER A 144 50.68 35.32 -60.36
C SER A 144 50.79 34.86 -61.82
N LYS A 145 51.09 33.58 -62.07
CA LYS A 145 51.16 32.99 -63.42
C LYS A 145 49.90 32.22 -63.80
N GLU A 146 48.97 32.02 -62.86
CA GLU A 146 47.72 31.33 -63.10
C GLU A 146 46.54 32.30 -63.26
N GLY A 147 45.99 32.37 -64.49
CA GLY A 147 44.97 33.37 -64.85
C GLY A 147 43.71 33.37 -63.97
N GLN A 148 43.34 32.23 -63.37
CA GLN A 148 42.17 32.10 -62.50
C GLN A 148 42.35 32.67 -61.09
N TYR A 149 43.60 32.85 -60.64
CA TYR A 149 43.93 33.33 -59.29
C TYR A 149 44.54 34.74 -59.30
N LEU A 150 44.95 35.21 -60.49
CA LEU A 150 45.64 36.48 -60.67
C LEU A 150 44.87 37.66 -60.05
N ASN A 151 43.55 37.71 -60.19
CA ASN A 151 42.74 38.84 -59.74
C ASN A 151 42.42 38.81 -58.24
N ARG A 152 42.75 37.73 -57.53
CA ARG A 152 42.43 37.61 -56.10
C ARG A 152 43.24 38.62 -55.28
N SER A 153 42.57 39.32 -54.37
CA SER A 153 43.14 40.42 -53.60
C SER A 153 44.40 40.03 -52.82
N TYR A 154 44.43 38.85 -52.21
CA TYR A 154 45.60 38.35 -51.45
C TYR A 154 46.77 37.92 -52.33
N VAL A 155 46.55 37.67 -53.62
CA VAL A 155 47.62 37.46 -54.62
C VAL A 155 48.17 38.81 -55.09
N GLN A 156 47.30 39.77 -55.38
CA GLN A 156 47.65 41.14 -55.78
C GLN A 156 48.40 41.91 -54.68
N GLU A 157 48.02 41.70 -53.42
CA GLU A 157 48.68 42.27 -52.24
C GLU A 157 50.01 41.56 -51.89
N GLY A 158 50.44 40.57 -52.68
CA GLY A 158 51.68 39.83 -52.46
C GLY A 158 51.68 38.97 -51.18
N ARG A 159 50.51 38.68 -50.63
CA ARG A 159 50.39 37.88 -49.39
C ARG A 159 50.56 36.39 -49.66
N MET A 160 50.27 35.94 -50.87
CA MET A 160 50.34 34.53 -51.29
C MET A 160 50.81 34.42 -52.74
N ARG A 161 51.95 33.75 -52.96
CA ARG A 161 52.47 33.43 -54.30
C ARG A 161 52.63 31.94 -54.54
N PHE A 162 52.94 31.15 -53.52
CA PHE A 162 53.00 29.68 -53.64
C PHE A 162 51.89 29.01 -52.83
N TYR A 163 51.41 27.85 -53.32
CA TYR A 163 50.46 26.99 -52.60
C TYR A 163 50.78 25.51 -52.79
N ALA A 164 50.68 24.74 -51.71
CA ALA A 164 50.56 23.30 -51.79
C ALA A 164 49.51 22.81 -50.79
N GLY A 165 48.63 21.90 -51.21
CA GLY A 165 47.56 21.39 -50.35
C GLY A 165 47.21 19.94 -50.59
N VAL A 166 46.84 19.24 -49.52
CA VAL A 166 46.42 17.83 -49.50
C VAL A 166 44.99 17.77 -48.95
N PRO A 167 44.10 16.95 -49.52
CA PRO A 167 42.74 16.79 -49.02
C PRO A 167 42.73 16.05 -47.67
N LEU A 168 41.86 16.49 -46.77
CA LEU A 168 41.49 15.77 -45.57
C LEU A 168 40.38 14.76 -45.93
N VAL A 169 40.69 13.46 -45.85
CA VAL A 169 39.78 12.37 -46.26
C VAL A 169 39.33 11.59 -45.03
N ASN A 170 38.02 11.49 -44.83
CA ASN A 170 37.46 10.71 -43.72
C ASN A 170 37.48 9.20 -44.00
N LYS A 171 37.18 8.38 -42.98
CA LYS A 171 37.07 6.91 -43.14
C LYS A 171 36.04 6.44 -44.18
N ALA A 172 35.06 7.29 -44.52
CA ALA A 172 34.07 7.00 -45.56
C ALA A 172 34.56 7.33 -46.99
N GLY A 173 35.82 7.78 -47.13
CA GLY A 173 36.44 8.14 -48.40
C GLY A 173 36.02 9.51 -48.94
N SER A 174 35.29 10.32 -48.17
CA SER A 174 34.87 11.66 -48.56
C SER A 174 35.93 12.71 -48.21
N VAL A 175 36.18 13.65 -49.12
CA VAL A 175 37.03 14.81 -48.84
C VAL A 175 36.23 15.83 -48.05
N VAL A 176 36.62 16.08 -46.81
CA VAL A 176 35.91 16.97 -45.86
C VAL A 176 36.63 18.30 -45.61
N GLY A 177 37.85 18.44 -46.13
CA GLY A 177 38.67 19.62 -45.88
C GLY A 177 40.04 19.56 -46.53
N ALA A 178 40.98 20.37 -46.03
CA ALA A 178 42.34 20.45 -46.54
C ALA A 178 43.36 20.84 -45.45
N VAL A 179 44.58 20.31 -45.61
CA VAL A 179 45.81 20.85 -45.00
C VAL A 179 46.64 21.46 -46.11
N CYS A 180 47.02 22.72 -45.97
CA CYS A 180 47.81 23.41 -46.99
C CYS A 180 48.85 24.36 -46.41
N ILE A 181 49.81 24.70 -47.24
CA ILE A 181 50.87 25.66 -46.94
C ILE A 181 50.92 26.76 -47.99
N PHE A 182 51.36 27.94 -47.57
CA PHE A 182 51.51 29.11 -48.42
C PHE A 182 52.87 29.76 -48.22
N ASP A 183 53.37 30.39 -49.29
CA ASP A 183 54.55 31.24 -49.24
C ASP A 183 54.33 32.58 -49.95
N ARG A 184 55.08 33.59 -49.54
CA ARG A 184 55.11 34.92 -50.17
C ARG A 184 55.96 34.92 -51.44
N ASP A 185 56.91 34.01 -51.54
CA ASP A 185 57.73 33.82 -52.73
C ASP A 185 57.24 32.63 -53.56
N ALA A 186 57.51 32.66 -54.87
CA ALA A 186 57.23 31.52 -55.74
C ALA A 186 58.24 30.39 -55.46
N ARG A 187 57.81 29.14 -55.63
CA ARG A 187 58.68 27.97 -55.47
C ARG A 187 58.63 27.08 -56.71
N ASP A 188 59.72 26.35 -56.95
CA ASP A 188 59.78 25.32 -57.98
C ASP A 188 59.32 23.96 -57.42
N GLY A 189 58.06 23.89 -57.00
CA GLY A 189 57.42 22.68 -56.47
C GLY A 189 57.82 22.30 -55.04
N LEU A 190 57.49 21.06 -54.66
CA LEU A 190 57.87 20.42 -53.40
C LEU A 190 58.70 19.15 -53.67
N SER A 191 59.62 18.83 -52.76
CA SER A 191 60.35 17.56 -52.81
C SER A 191 59.42 16.37 -52.53
N GLN A 192 59.81 15.16 -52.93
CA GLN A 192 59.01 13.96 -52.68
C GLN A 192 58.81 13.68 -51.17
N ASP A 193 59.82 13.99 -50.37
CA ASP A 193 59.77 13.85 -48.90
C ASP A 193 58.77 14.85 -48.30
N ASP A 194 58.76 16.10 -48.78
CA ASP A 194 57.82 17.15 -48.35
C ASP A 194 56.37 16.79 -48.72
N LYS A 195 56.15 16.25 -49.92
CA LYS A 195 54.83 15.76 -50.37
C LYS A 195 54.34 14.60 -49.49
N THR A 196 55.22 13.67 -49.16
CA THR A 196 54.88 12.53 -48.29
C THR A 196 54.55 13.00 -46.88
N TYR A 197 55.36 13.90 -46.33
CA TYR A 197 55.11 14.49 -45.01
C TYR A 197 53.77 15.23 -44.92
N LEU A 198 53.40 16.02 -45.93
CA LEU A 198 52.12 16.75 -45.93
C LEU A 198 50.91 15.79 -45.98
N LYS A 199 51.05 14.63 -46.64
CA LYS A 199 50.03 13.56 -46.64
C LYS A 199 49.93 12.86 -45.29
N ASP A 200 51.06 12.50 -44.69
CA ASP A 200 51.08 11.89 -43.36
C ASP A 200 50.45 12.83 -42.32
N LEU A 201 50.76 14.13 -42.40
CA LEU A 201 50.15 15.14 -41.54
C LEU A 201 48.64 15.23 -41.75
N ALA A 202 48.15 15.20 -43.00
CA ALA A 202 46.71 15.20 -43.28
C ALA A 202 46.01 13.98 -42.65
N GLY A 203 46.64 12.80 -42.69
CA GLY A 203 46.16 11.60 -41.99
C GLY A 203 46.08 11.79 -40.48
N VAL A 204 47.16 12.29 -39.85
CA VAL A 204 47.21 12.57 -38.41
C VAL A 204 46.17 13.61 -37.98
N VAL A 205 45.98 14.67 -38.78
CA VAL A 205 44.96 15.70 -38.54
C VAL A 205 43.56 15.08 -38.63
N MET A 206 43.30 14.18 -39.58
CA MET A 206 42.02 13.48 -39.64
C MET A 206 41.77 12.57 -38.45
N ASP A 207 42.75 11.76 -38.05
CA ASP A 207 42.66 10.91 -36.86
C ASP A 207 42.37 11.75 -35.60
N TYR A 208 42.98 12.94 -35.51
CA TYR A 208 42.70 13.87 -34.43
C TYR A 208 41.29 14.47 -34.51
N LEU A 209 40.82 14.90 -35.69
CA LEU A 209 39.47 15.44 -35.87
C LEU A 209 38.39 14.40 -35.52
N GLU A 210 38.64 13.11 -35.72
CA GLU A 210 37.73 12.05 -35.26
C GLU A 210 37.52 12.06 -33.75
N THR A 211 38.51 12.49 -32.96
CA THR A 211 38.37 12.59 -31.50
C THR A 211 37.30 13.61 -31.07
N TYR A 212 37.02 14.64 -31.88
CA TYR A 212 35.93 15.59 -31.63
C TYR A 212 34.55 14.90 -31.69
N THR A 213 34.38 13.99 -32.64
CA THR A 213 33.11 13.24 -32.78
C THR A 213 32.88 12.33 -31.57
N ILE A 214 33.95 11.70 -31.07
CA ILE A 214 33.92 10.84 -29.88
C ILE A 214 33.62 11.69 -28.62
N ARG A 215 34.32 12.81 -28.44
CA ARG A 215 34.13 13.72 -27.30
C ARG A 215 32.70 14.23 -27.22
N GLU A 216 32.11 14.59 -28.35
CA GLU A 216 30.73 15.07 -28.42
C GLU A 216 29.71 13.97 -28.10
N ARG A 217 29.95 12.72 -28.55
CA ARG A 217 29.15 11.56 -28.15
C ARG A 217 29.21 11.31 -26.64
N TYR A 218 30.41 11.34 -26.04
CA TYR A 218 30.56 11.21 -24.59
C TYR A 218 29.87 12.34 -23.83
N ARG A 219 29.99 13.60 -24.29
CA ARG A 219 29.30 14.74 -23.70
C ARG A 219 27.78 14.52 -23.67
N ARG A 220 27.20 14.06 -24.77
CA ARG A 220 25.76 13.76 -24.86
C ARG A 220 25.35 12.58 -23.98
N ALA A 221 26.12 11.49 -23.97
CA ALA A 221 25.85 10.36 -23.08
C ALA A 221 25.89 10.78 -21.60
N ALA A 222 26.83 11.63 -21.20
CA ALA A 222 26.93 12.16 -19.85
C ALA A 222 25.73 13.08 -19.50
N LYS A 223 25.34 14.01 -20.39
CA LYS A 223 24.14 14.83 -20.20
C LYS A 223 22.86 13.97 -20.13
N GLY A 224 22.76 12.94 -20.97
CA GLY A 224 21.68 11.96 -20.95
C GLY A 224 21.57 11.25 -19.60
N LEU A 225 22.67 10.69 -19.11
CA LEU A 225 22.72 10.02 -17.80
C LEU A 225 22.33 10.96 -16.66
N HIS A 226 22.84 12.20 -16.67
CA HIS A 226 22.48 13.22 -15.69
C HIS A 226 20.98 13.56 -15.74
N GLY A 227 20.40 13.67 -16.94
CA GLY A 227 18.96 13.84 -17.13
C GLY A 227 18.15 12.69 -16.54
N LEU A 228 18.58 11.45 -16.75
CA LEU A 228 17.95 10.26 -16.16
C LEU A 228 18.00 10.29 -14.62
N MET A 229 19.15 10.66 -14.04
CA MET A 229 19.30 10.80 -12.59
C MET A 229 18.40 11.90 -12.03
N SER A 230 18.37 13.09 -12.65
CA SER A 230 17.50 14.19 -12.23
C SER A 230 16.00 13.84 -12.32
N PHE A 231 15.61 13.07 -13.34
CA PHE A 231 14.24 12.54 -13.44
C PHE A 231 13.92 11.61 -12.26
N ALA A 232 14.81 10.67 -11.94
CA ALA A 232 14.66 9.72 -10.84
C ALA A 232 14.67 10.38 -9.45
N GLU A 233 15.46 11.45 -9.26
CA GLU A 233 15.55 12.20 -8.00
C GLU A 233 14.39 13.19 -7.79
N GLY A 234 13.60 13.47 -8.83
CA GLY A 234 12.43 14.35 -8.72
C GLY A 234 12.77 15.86 -8.69
N THR A 235 13.99 16.26 -9.00
CA THR A 235 14.41 17.67 -8.99
C THR A 235 13.85 18.45 -10.18
N ALA A 236 13.51 19.73 -9.95
CA ALA A 236 13.16 20.67 -11.02
C ALA A 236 14.44 21.09 -11.74
N SER A 237 14.40 21.08 -13.08
CA SER A 237 15.56 21.33 -13.94
C SER A 237 16.14 22.73 -13.71
N GLU A 238 17.26 22.85 -13.00
CA GLU A 238 18.13 24.03 -13.14
C GLU A 238 19.06 23.83 -14.35
N PRO A 239 19.23 24.83 -15.22
CA PRO A 239 20.21 24.77 -16.29
C PRO A 239 21.61 24.84 -15.68
N VAL A 240 22.36 23.73 -15.79
CA VAL A 240 23.78 23.71 -15.42
C VAL A 240 24.54 24.68 -16.32
N SER A 241 25.18 25.69 -15.74
CA SER A 241 26.05 26.61 -16.49
C SER A 241 27.21 25.82 -17.12
N GLU A 242 27.54 26.11 -18.38
CA GLU A 242 28.55 25.39 -19.17
C GLU A 242 30.01 25.57 -18.69
N GLN A 243 30.24 26.10 -17.49
CA GLN A 243 31.57 26.23 -16.89
C GLN A 243 31.80 25.14 -15.83
N GLY A 244 31.93 23.88 -16.27
CA GLY A 244 32.27 22.74 -15.42
C GLY A 244 33.45 21.96 -16.00
N GLN A 245 34.52 21.86 -15.24
CA GLN A 245 35.77 21.14 -15.55
C GLN A 245 35.55 19.70 -16.08
N PRO A 246 36.45 19.18 -16.93
CA PRO A 246 36.35 17.80 -17.41
C PRO A 246 36.46 16.79 -16.26
N LEU A 247 35.56 15.81 -16.26
CA LEU A 247 35.58 14.62 -15.40
C LEU A 247 36.94 13.90 -15.52
N GLY A 248 37.81 14.08 -14.51
CA GLY A 248 39.05 13.34 -14.37
C GLY A 248 38.80 11.93 -13.83
N VAL A 249 39.14 10.92 -14.63
CA VAL A 249 39.23 9.52 -14.21
C VAL A 249 40.44 9.34 -13.30
N PHE A 250 40.20 8.80 -12.10
CA PHE A 250 41.15 8.25 -11.11
C PHE A 250 42.65 8.54 -11.29
N ALA A 251 43.18 9.44 -10.45
CA ALA A 251 44.56 9.34 -9.96
C ALA A 251 44.60 9.74 -8.47
N LYS A 252 45.27 8.90 -7.69
CA LYS A 252 45.52 9.01 -6.25
C LYS A 252 46.19 10.34 -5.89
N ASP A 253 45.68 11.02 -4.88
CA ASP A 253 46.42 11.39 -3.65
C ASP A 253 45.61 12.43 -2.87
N GLN A 254 45.23 12.08 -1.64
CA GLN A 254 45.41 12.87 -0.41
C GLN A 254 44.34 12.52 0.63
N VAL A 255 44.78 11.63 1.51
CA VAL A 255 44.43 11.60 2.92
C VAL A 255 44.93 12.91 3.56
N ALA A 256 44.14 13.44 4.51
CA ALA A 256 44.46 14.39 5.58
C ALA A 256 43.88 15.82 5.45
N ALA A 257 42.81 16.07 6.22
CA ALA A 257 42.55 17.25 7.07
C ALA A 257 41.02 17.31 7.38
N THR A 258 40.53 16.60 8.39
CA THR A 258 40.12 17.16 9.71
C THR A 258 39.56 18.58 9.70
N HIS A 259 38.33 18.69 10.21
CA HIS A 259 37.77 19.75 11.06
C HIS A 259 38.29 21.19 10.84
N GLU A 260 37.42 22.08 10.34
CA GLU A 260 37.07 23.35 10.99
C GLU A 260 36.03 24.12 10.14
N GLN A 261 35.19 24.91 10.83
CA GLN A 261 34.29 25.95 10.30
C GLN A 261 32.93 25.52 9.71
N ARG A 262 32.06 24.99 10.59
CA ARG A 262 30.66 25.40 10.64
C ARG A 262 30.51 26.39 11.79
N ASP A 263 30.54 27.68 11.46
CA ASP A 263 29.88 28.73 12.23
C ASP A 263 29.92 30.05 11.45
N GLN A 264 28.85 30.84 11.62
CA GLN A 264 28.59 32.19 11.10
C GLN A 264 27.81 32.30 9.77
N ARG A 265 26.47 32.37 9.86
CA ARG A 265 25.76 33.66 9.82
C ARG A 265 24.24 33.44 9.87
N LEU A 266 23.65 33.81 11.00
CA LEU A 266 22.30 34.35 11.07
C LEU A 266 22.39 35.88 10.97
N GLU A 267 21.30 36.45 10.45
CA GLU A 267 20.65 37.72 10.83
C GLU A 267 20.66 38.98 9.93
N TYR A 268 19.41 39.44 9.70
CA TYR A 268 18.82 40.76 9.39
C TYR A 268 18.85 41.40 7.99
N GLN A 269 17.65 41.52 7.40
CA GLN A 269 17.02 42.78 6.91
C GLN A 269 15.53 42.50 6.59
N GLU A 270 14.60 42.80 7.49
CA GLU A 270 13.83 44.05 7.66
C GLU A 270 12.70 44.32 6.63
N MET A 271 11.51 44.49 7.22
CA MET A 271 10.23 44.93 6.66
C MET A 271 10.31 46.26 5.89
N SER A 272 9.62 46.32 4.75
CA SER A 272 8.80 47.50 4.43
C SER A 272 7.49 47.07 3.79
N GLY A 273 6.39 47.39 4.46
CA GLY A 273 5.04 47.21 3.96
C GLY A 273 4.60 48.41 3.14
N VAL A 274 3.86 48.15 2.07
CA VAL A 274 2.82 49.08 1.58
C VAL A 274 1.57 48.24 1.33
N THR A 275 0.59 48.49 2.18
CA THR A 275 -0.79 48.03 2.13
C THR A 275 -1.50 48.55 0.88
N ARG A 276 -2.12 47.65 0.11
CA ARG A 276 -3.36 47.96 -0.61
C ARG A 276 -4.38 46.87 -0.32
N ILE A 277 -5.36 47.27 0.47
CA ILE A 277 -6.61 46.58 0.76
C ILE A 277 -7.47 46.76 -0.49
N ASP A 278 -7.95 45.68 -1.09
CA ASP A 278 -9.20 45.70 -1.86
C ASP A 278 -9.99 44.43 -1.55
N SER A 279 -11.23 44.66 -1.14
CA SER A 279 -12.20 43.69 -0.63
C SER A 279 -12.80 42.85 -1.78
N PRO A 280 -13.27 41.61 -1.53
CA PRO A 280 -14.06 40.90 -2.52
C PRO A 280 -15.49 41.46 -2.49
N GLU A 281 -15.80 42.35 -3.44
CA GLU A 281 -17.17 42.75 -3.71
C GLU A 281 -17.98 41.55 -4.22
N THR A 282 -18.96 41.18 -3.41
CA THR A 282 -20.20 40.52 -3.79
C THR A 282 -20.79 41.11 -5.09
N ARG A 283 -20.76 40.33 -6.18
CA ARG A 283 -21.63 40.57 -7.33
C ARG A 283 -22.76 39.55 -7.35
N ARG A 284 -23.94 40.04 -6.98
CA ARG A 284 -25.25 39.45 -7.29
C ARG A 284 -25.38 39.35 -8.81
N GLU A 285 -25.68 38.17 -9.32
CA GLU A 285 -26.44 38.02 -10.54
C GLU A 285 -27.79 37.36 -10.19
N GLU A 286 -28.85 38.08 -10.50
CA GLU A 286 -30.26 37.69 -10.35
C GLU A 286 -30.69 36.72 -11.47
N PRO A 287 -31.79 35.97 -11.26
CA PRO A 287 -32.11 34.78 -12.05
C PRO A 287 -32.75 35.14 -13.39
N VAL A 288 -32.19 34.62 -14.48
CA VAL A 288 -32.86 34.64 -15.80
C VAL A 288 -33.68 33.36 -15.95
N SER A 289 -34.99 33.56 -16.14
CA SER A 289 -36.04 32.56 -16.35
C SER A 289 -35.88 31.73 -17.63
N PRO A 290 -36.51 30.54 -17.72
CA PRO A 290 -36.18 29.52 -18.71
C PRO A 290 -36.93 29.74 -20.02
N THR A 291 -36.20 29.79 -21.13
CA THR A 291 -36.77 29.61 -22.47
C THR A 291 -36.22 28.35 -23.12
N LYS A 292 -37.17 27.53 -23.57
CA LYS A 292 -37.05 26.21 -24.18
C LYS A 292 -36.06 26.20 -25.34
N GLU A 293 -35.10 25.31 -25.28
CA GLU A 293 -34.58 24.64 -26.48
C GLU A 293 -34.24 23.18 -26.16
N SER A 294 -34.32 22.40 -27.22
CA SER A 294 -34.74 21.00 -27.26
C SER A 294 -33.77 20.00 -26.67
N THR A 295 -34.37 18.93 -26.16
CA THR A 295 -33.79 17.63 -25.81
C THR A 295 -32.76 17.12 -26.82
N ASP A 296 -31.50 17.03 -26.40
CA ASP A 296 -30.58 15.97 -26.83
C ASP A 296 -29.58 15.64 -25.70
N ARG A 297 -30.05 14.84 -24.75
CA ARG A 297 -29.18 14.17 -23.76
C ARG A 297 -28.56 12.94 -24.40
N ARG A 298 -27.39 13.11 -25.00
CA ARG A 298 -26.35 12.08 -25.07
C ARG A 298 -25.01 12.72 -24.74
N ARG A 299 -24.73 12.92 -23.45
CA ARG A 299 -23.34 13.01 -23.00
C ARG A 299 -22.72 11.64 -23.24
N SER A 300 -21.75 11.56 -24.14
CA SER A 300 -21.06 10.33 -24.47
C SER A 300 -20.27 9.81 -23.28
N VAL A 301 -20.29 8.49 -23.10
CA VAL A 301 -19.50 7.74 -22.11
C VAL A 301 -17.99 8.05 -22.18
N SER A 302 -17.51 8.69 -23.25
CA SER A 302 -16.14 9.18 -23.42
C SER A 302 -15.76 10.34 -22.49
N ASP A 303 -16.71 11.20 -22.11
CA ASP A 303 -16.38 12.41 -21.33
C ASP A 303 -16.19 12.09 -19.84
N LEU A 304 -16.58 10.87 -19.43
CA LEU A 304 -16.30 10.27 -18.11
C LEU A 304 -14.95 9.56 -18.04
N GLN A 305 -14.23 9.40 -19.16
CA GLN A 305 -12.91 8.75 -19.20
C GLN A 305 -11.74 9.74 -19.12
N ASP A 306 -11.99 11.05 -19.24
CA ASP A 306 -10.95 12.06 -19.04
C ASP A 306 -10.47 12.15 -17.57
N SER A 307 -11.15 11.47 -16.65
CA SER A 307 -10.82 11.39 -15.22
C SER A 307 -10.01 10.16 -14.79
N LEU A 308 -9.46 9.37 -15.73
CA LEU A 308 -8.77 8.10 -15.42
C LEU A 308 -7.25 8.18 -15.23
N LEU A 309 -6.59 9.29 -15.61
CA LEU A 309 -5.17 9.50 -15.32
C LEU A 309 -5.06 10.61 -14.26
N PRO A 310 -4.49 10.33 -13.07
CA PRO A 310 -4.21 11.36 -12.07
C PRO A 310 -3.42 12.51 -12.70
N SER A 311 -3.71 13.76 -12.32
CA SER A 311 -2.97 14.94 -12.80
C SER A 311 -1.45 14.77 -12.67
N THR A 312 -1.03 14.10 -11.59
CA THR A 312 0.36 13.72 -11.28
C THR A 312 1.05 12.92 -12.39
N VAL A 313 0.33 12.05 -13.11
CA VAL A 313 0.91 11.24 -14.20
C VAL A 313 1.14 12.09 -15.44
N LYS A 314 0.27 13.06 -15.74
CA LYS A 314 0.49 14.00 -16.86
C LYS A 314 1.71 14.88 -16.59
N ASP A 315 1.84 15.39 -15.36
CA ASP A 315 3.00 16.19 -14.96
C ASP A 315 4.31 15.39 -15.06
N LEU A 316 4.26 14.08 -14.76
CA LEU A 316 5.40 13.17 -14.93
C LEU A 316 5.85 13.07 -16.39
N PHE A 317 4.93 12.83 -17.33
CA PHE A 317 5.25 12.74 -18.77
C PHE A 317 5.70 14.09 -19.35
N ALA A 318 5.12 15.19 -18.88
CA ALA A 318 5.52 16.53 -19.27
C ALA A 318 6.96 16.86 -18.81
N ARG A 319 7.30 16.51 -17.56
CA ARG A 319 8.69 16.57 -17.05
C ARG A 319 9.64 15.68 -17.84
N ALA A 320 9.25 14.43 -18.09
CA ALA A 320 10.07 13.49 -18.86
C ALA A 320 10.37 14.04 -20.26
N ALA A 321 9.39 14.61 -20.95
CA ALA A 321 9.58 15.19 -22.29
C ALA A 321 10.58 16.35 -22.26
N GLY A 322 10.47 17.24 -21.27
CA GLY A 322 11.41 18.35 -21.07
C GLY A 322 12.85 17.89 -20.83
N ILE A 323 13.04 16.91 -19.93
CA ILE A 323 14.35 16.37 -19.59
C ILE A 323 14.97 15.63 -20.77
N MET A 324 14.21 14.75 -21.45
CA MET A 324 14.71 14.01 -22.60
C MET A 324 15.15 14.94 -23.73
N ARG A 325 14.37 15.99 -24.01
CA ARG A 325 14.70 16.99 -25.03
C ARG A 325 16.02 17.69 -24.74
N HIS A 326 16.18 18.26 -23.54
CA HIS A 326 17.38 19.03 -23.18
C HIS A 326 18.62 18.16 -22.98
N SER A 327 18.49 16.98 -22.36
CA SER A 327 19.63 16.12 -22.04
C SER A 327 20.27 15.48 -23.27
N ASN A 328 19.52 15.31 -24.36
CA ASN A 328 19.97 14.69 -25.61
C ASN A 328 20.07 15.66 -26.80
N ASP A 329 19.95 16.96 -26.54
CA ASP A 329 20.01 18.05 -27.52
C ASP A 329 19.01 17.85 -28.69
N MET A 330 17.79 17.38 -28.41
CA MET A 330 16.77 17.08 -29.43
C MET A 330 15.87 18.28 -29.73
N SER A 331 15.33 18.36 -30.94
CA SER A 331 14.37 19.42 -31.31
C SER A 331 13.01 19.22 -30.65
N GLY A 332 12.58 17.96 -30.46
CA GLY A 332 11.35 17.69 -29.71
C GLY A 332 11.14 16.24 -29.28
N VAL A 333 10.25 16.10 -28.30
CA VAL A 333 9.80 14.85 -27.69
C VAL A 333 8.29 14.91 -27.47
N MET A 334 7.57 13.85 -27.82
CA MET A 334 6.11 13.76 -27.67
C MET A 334 5.68 12.37 -27.21
N PHE A 335 4.94 12.31 -26.10
CA PHE A 335 4.31 11.09 -25.56
C PHE A 335 2.82 11.06 -25.88
N LEU A 336 2.37 9.94 -26.40
CA LEU A 336 0.99 9.69 -26.80
C LEU A 336 0.43 8.48 -26.05
N ASP A 337 -0.81 8.58 -25.61
CA ASP A 337 -1.56 7.49 -24.97
C ASP A 337 -1.72 6.33 -25.96
N ALA A 338 -1.43 5.11 -25.50
CA ALA A 338 -1.57 3.88 -26.27
C ALA A 338 -2.53 2.86 -25.61
N SER A 339 -3.17 3.23 -24.51
CA SER A 339 -3.98 2.31 -23.67
C SER A 339 -5.18 1.72 -24.42
N TYR A 340 -5.68 2.41 -25.45
CA TYR A 340 -6.75 1.94 -26.32
C TYR A 340 -6.32 0.80 -27.27
N ALA A 341 -5.01 0.63 -27.52
CA ALA A 341 -4.50 -0.35 -28.48
C ALA A 341 -4.74 -1.81 -28.06
N ALA A 342 -4.99 -2.07 -26.76
CA ALA A 342 -5.29 -3.39 -26.22
C ALA A 342 -6.68 -3.93 -26.64
N SER A 343 -7.59 -3.07 -27.10
CA SER A 343 -8.96 -3.46 -27.47
C SER A 343 -9.03 -4.05 -28.89
N GLY A 344 -8.80 -5.35 -29.02
CA GLY A 344 -9.61 -6.32 -29.78
C GLY A 344 -9.96 -6.15 -31.27
N SER A 345 -9.52 -5.12 -32.00
CA SER A 345 -9.74 -5.04 -33.46
C SER A 345 -8.56 -5.66 -34.22
N LYS A 346 -8.82 -6.72 -35.01
CA LYS A 346 -7.86 -7.39 -35.89
C LYS A 346 -7.56 -6.63 -37.20
N ASP A 347 -8.32 -5.57 -37.50
CA ASP A 347 -8.09 -4.75 -38.70
C ASP A 347 -7.20 -3.55 -38.34
N ALA A 348 -5.89 -3.75 -38.44
CA ALA A 348 -4.86 -2.74 -38.21
C ALA A 348 -4.52 -1.94 -39.48
N ARG A 349 -5.41 -1.85 -40.48
CA ARG A 349 -5.11 -1.04 -41.67
C ARG A 349 -5.28 0.44 -41.35
N PRO A 350 -4.25 1.28 -41.60
CA PRO A 350 -4.29 2.70 -41.29
C PRO A 350 -5.42 3.40 -42.08
N THR A 351 -6.28 4.12 -41.37
CA THR A 351 -7.44 4.82 -41.94
C THR A 351 -7.26 6.34 -41.87
N SER A 352 -7.77 7.06 -42.88
CA SER A 352 -7.80 8.53 -42.87
C SER A 352 -8.89 9.11 -41.95
N ALA A 353 -9.87 8.30 -41.55
CA ALA A 353 -10.95 8.64 -40.62
C ALA A 353 -10.71 7.98 -39.24
N GLY A 354 -10.89 8.73 -38.15
CA GLY A 354 -10.72 8.23 -36.77
C GLY A 354 -10.36 9.32 -35.74
N ARG A 355 -10.36 8.97 -34.44
CA ARG A 355 -9.94 9.87 -33.35
C ARG A 355 -8.43 10.13 -33.39
N ARG A 356 -7.99 11.30 -32.88
CA ARG A 356 -6.57 11.64 -32.69
C ARG A 356 -6.09 11.08 -31.34
N CYS A 357 -4.82 10.69 -31.27
CA CYS A 357 -4.23 10.21 -30.03
C CYS A 357 -4.27 11.29 -28.95
N LYS A 358 -4.47 10.88 -27.69
CA LYS A 358 -4.37 11.77 -26.54
C LYS A 358 -2.89 12.02 -26.21
N ILE A 359 -2.53 13.27 -25.97
CA ILE A 359 -1.17 13.64 -25.55
C ILE A 359 -1.02 13.44 -24.05
N LEU A 360 0.04 12.74 -23.64
CA LEU A 360 0.41 12.57 -22.23
C LEU A 360 1.40 13.64 -21.76
N GLY A 361 2.30 14.08 -22.64
CA GLY A 361 3.27 15.15 -22.42
C GLY A 361 4.12 15.39 -23.66
N PHE A 362 4.62 16.61 -23.83
CA PHE A 362 5.50 16.97 -24.94
C PHE A 362 6.42 18.15 -24.59
N ALA A 363 7.54 18.25 -25.32
CA ALA A 363 8.45 19.38 -25.27
C ALA A 363 9.07 19.61 -26.66
N THR A 364 9.10 20.86 -27.11
CA THR A 364 9.70 21.34 -28.36
C THR A 364 10.58 22.56 -28.06
N GLU A 365 11.24 23.15 -29.07
CA GLU A 365 11.99 24.40 -28.90
C GLU A 365 11.16 25.57 -28.40
N GLU A 366 9.89 25.65 -28.79
CA GLU A 366 9.03 26.80 -28.50
C GLU A 366 7.95 26.50 -27.46
N HIS A 367 7.54 25.23 -27.31
CA HIS A 367 6.39 24.84 -26.49
C HIS A 367 6.68 23.67 -25.54
N ASN A 368 6.10 23.70 -24.35
CA ASN A 368 6.20 22.64 -23.35
C ASN A 368 4.87 22.42 -22.61
N SER A 369 4.41 21.17 -22.58
CA SER A 369 3.21 20.77 -21.85
C SER A 369 3.21 21.12 -20.35
N LEU A 370 4.38 21.25 -19.71
CA LEU A 370 4.50 21.73 -18.32
C LEU A 370 3.98 23.16 -18.13
N ASN A 371 4.06 24.00 -19.16
CA ASN A 371 3.60 25.38 -19.13
C ASN A 371 2.12 25.51 -19.51
N GLY A 372 1.43 24.39 -19.79
CA GLY A 372 0.06 24.38 -20.29
C GLY A 372 -0.08 24.63 -21.80
N ASP A 373 1.03 24.59 -22.55
CA ASP A 373 1.01 24.78 -24.00
C ASP A 373 0.27 23.63 -24.72
N VAL A 374 -0.29 23.92 -25.90
CA VAL A 374 -1.03 22.95 -26.71
C VAL A 374 -0.36 22.79 -28.08
N LEU A 375 -0.08 21.55 -28.48
CA LEU A 375 0.45 21.26 -29.81
C LEU A 375 -0.59 21.50 -30.92
N PRO A 376 -0.16 21.96 -32.11
CA PRO A 376 -1.02 22.03 -33.29
C PRO A 376 -1.68 20.67 -33.58
N PRO A 377 -3.00 20.62 -33.89
CA PRO A 377 -3.71 19.37 -34.12
C PRO A 377 -3.07 18.50 -35.19
N ASP A 378 -2.44 19.12 -36.20
CA ASP A 378 -1.86 18.43 -37.35
C ASP A 378 -0.61 17.62 -37.00
N MET A 379 0.05 17.92 -35.88
CA MET A 379 1.20 17.14 -35.37
C MET A 379 0.77 15.87 -34.64
N ILE A 380 -0.52 15.72 -34.30
CA ILE A 380 -1.04 14.61 -33.50
C ILE A 380 -1.54 13.48 -34.42
N PRO A 381 -0.93 12.28 -34.38
CA PRO A 381 -1.36 11.17 -35.21
C PRO A 381 -2.75 10.66 -34.81
N ARG A 382 -3.39 9.94 -35.73
CA ARG A 382 -4.66 9.24 -35.46
C ARG A 382 -4.43 7.92 -34.74
N GLU A 383 -5.41 7.52 -33.94
CA GLU A 383 -5.33 6.32 -33.09
C GLU A 383 -5.08 5.04 -33.90
N SER A 384 -5.73 4.88 -35.05
CA SER A 384 -5.57 3.72 -35.95
C SER A 384 -4.15 3.65 -36.54
N ASN A 385 -3.60 4.79 -36.94
CA ASN A 385 -2.23 4.88 -37.46
C ASN A 385 -1.21 4.56 -36.36
N PHE A 386 -1.42 5.11 -35.17
CA PHE A 386 -0.51 4.90 -34.04
C PHE A 386 -0.54 3.46 -33.51
N LYS A 387 -1.72 2.82 -33.49
CA LYS A 387 -1.86 1.40 -33.14
C LYS A 387 -1.05 0.51 -34.08
N TRP A 388 -1.16 0.73 -35.39
CA TRP A 388 -0.38 -0.03 -36.37
C TRP A 388 1.13 0.12 -36.14
N VAL A 389 1.60 1.33 -35.81
CA VAL A 389 3.02 1.58 -35.50
C VAL A 389 3.50 0.79 -34.27
N LEU A 390 2.70 0.72 -33.21
CA LEU A 390 2.99 -0.06 -32.01
C LEU A 390 3.09 -1.57 -32.30
N GLU A 391 2.25 -2.08 -33.21
CA GLU A 391 2.23 -3.50 -33.60
C GLU A 391 3.39 -3.87 -34.54
N GLN A 392 3.75 -2.99 -35.48
CA GLN A 392 4.86 -3.25 -36.42
C GLN A 392 6.23 -3.07 -35.79
N TYR A 393 6.36 -2.16 -34.82
CA TYR A 393 7.64 -1.80 -34.22
C TYR A 393 7.60 -1.89 -32.69
N PRO A 394 7.36 -3.09 -32.11
CA PRO A 394 7.27 -3.27 -30.66
C PRO A 394 8.59 -3.02 -29.93
N GLN A 395 9.72 -3.01 -30.65
CA GLN A 395 11.04 -2.70 -30.11
C GLN A 395 11.47 -1.25 -30.36
N GLY A 396 10.58 -0.42 -30.91
CA GLY A 396 10.92 0.90 -31.43
C GLY A 396 11.54 0.84 -32.82
N TYR A 397 11.67 2.00 -33.45
CA TYR A 397 12.31 2.12 -34.76
C TYR A 397 12.99 3.48 -34.92
N TYR A 398 13.90 3.56 -35.88
CA TYR A 398 14.64 4.76 -36.27
C TYR A 398 14.35 5.09 -37.74
N LEU A 399 14.13 6.38 -38.03
CA LEU A 399 13.95 6.90 -39.37
C LEU A 399 14.96 8.00 -39.65
N GLN A 400 15.64 7.88 -40.78
CA GLN A 400 16.37 8.97 -41.41
C GLN A 400 15.49 9.54 -42.52
N CYS A 401 15.23 10.84 -42.49
CA CYS A 401 14.27 11.51 -43.35
C CYS A 401 14.93 12.35 -44.48
N ASP A 402 16.26 12.31 -44.60
CA ASP A 402 16.94 13.02 -45.69
C ASP A 402 16.47 12.53 -47.07
N GLU A 403 16.13 13.51 -47.90
CA GLU A 403 15.66 13.36 -49.27
C GLU A 403 16.85 13.17 -50.21
N LEU A 404 16.83 12.09 -50.99
CA LEU A 404 17.06 12.11 -52.44
C LEU A 404 16.46 10.82 -53.01
N ASP A 405 15.42 11.00 -53.83
CA ASP A 405 14.81 10.00 -54.71
C ASP A 405 15.81 9.56 -55.79
N ASP A 406 16.82 8.77 -55.44
CA ASP A 406 17.72 8.17 -56.44
C ASP A 406 17.92 6.68 -56.16
N GLU A 407 17.27 5.83 -56.97
CA GLU A 407 17.28 4.36 -56.93
C GLU A 407 18.69 3.75 -57.11
N SER A 408 19.74 4.56 -57.25
CA SER A 408 21.10 4.14 -57.56
C SER A 408 22.03 3.94 -56.34
N TYR A 409 21.66 4.40 -55.15
CA TYR A 409 22.50 4.29 -53.93
C TYR A 409 22.13 3.14 -52.98
N ALA A 410 21.07 2.37 -53.28
CA ALA A 410 20.64 1.23 -52.49
C ALA A 410 21.59 0.00 -52.55
N ALA A 411 22.64 0.04 -53.37
CA ALA A 411 23.50 -1.12 -53.61
C ALA A 411 24.72 -1.25 -52.67
N ASN A 412 25.18 -0.19 -51.99
CA ASN A 412 26.49 -0.21 -51.32
C ASN A 412 26.55 0.30 -49.87
N ASN A 413 25.43 0.67 -49.26
CA ASN A 413 25.36 0.77 -47.79
C ASN A 413 24.59 -0.43 -47.28
N SER A 414 25.27 -1.23 -46.47
CA SER A 414 24.72 -2.38 -45.77
C SER A 414 23.33 -2.06 -45.21
N ALA A 415 22.37 -2.93 -45.54
CA ALA A 415 21.05 -2.93 -44.93
C ALA A 415 21.19 -2.75 -43.40
N PRO A 416 20.37 -1.90 -42.75
CA PRO A 416 20.34 -1.88 -41.30
C PRO A 416 19.87 -3.25 -40.83
N GLU A 417 20.78 -4.04 -40.28
CA GLU A 417 20.45 -5.34 -39.70
C GLU A 417 19.38 -5.17 -38.61
N PRO A 418 18.36 -6.04 -38.58
CA PRO A 418 17.53 -6.17 -37.39
C PRO A 418 18.45 -6.52 -36.22
N LEU A 419 18.34 -5.77 -35.13
CA LEU A 419 19.11 -5.99 -33.90
C LEU A 419 18.66 -7.30 -33.22
N HIS A 420 18.99 -8.46 -33.80
CA HIS A 420 19.36 -9.72 -33.15
C HIS A 420 19.60 -10.84 -34.20
N GLU A 421 20.86 -11.28 -34.31
CA GLU A 421 21.15 -12.69 -34.62
C GLU A 421 20.71 -13.54 -33.40
N PHE A 422 19.71 -14.40 -33.62
CA PHE A 422 19.55 -15.63 -32.86
C PHE A 422 19.52 -16.77 -33.88
N THR A 423 20.47 -17.70 -33.75
CA THR A 423 20.63 -18.88 -34.59
C THR A 423 19.36 -19.73 -34.56
N GLY A 424 18.60 -19.71 -35.66
CA GLY A 424 17.45 -20.56 -35.90
C GLY A 424 17.24 -20.73 -37.40
N THR A 425 17.63 -21.90 -37.91
CA THR A 425 17.44 -22.35 -39.28
C THR A 425 15.99 -22.19 -39.77
N LEU A 426 15.75 -21.46 -40.88
CA LEU A 426 15.08 -21.94 -42.11
C LEU A 426 14.47 -20.82 -42.99
N GLN A 427 14.61 -21.06 -44.31
CA GLN A 427 13.78 -20.65 -45.45
C GLN A 427 13.92 -19.24 -46.07
N GLN A 428 14.48 -19.28 -47.29
CA GLN A 428 14.62 -18.19 -48.26
C GLN A 428 13.28 -17.73 -48.84
N GLY A 429 13.16 -16.42 -49.01
CA GLY A 429 12.80 -15.81 -50.30
C GLY A 429 11.32 -15.69 -50.64
N GLN A 430 10.61 -14.71 -50.05
CA GLN A 430 9.49 -14.00 -50.71
C GLN A 430 8.96 -12.76 -49.93
N GLY A 431 9.29 -12.56 -48.64
CA GLY A 431 8.74 -11.47 -47.81
C GLY A 431 9.42 -10.09 -47.83
N PHE A 432 10.57 -9.94 -48.50
CA PHE A 432 11.36 -8.69 -48.40
C PHE A 432 10.76 -7.48 -49.14
N LYS A 433 9.89 -7.68 -50.14
CA LYS A 433 9.34 -6.56 -50.95
C LYS A 433 8.13 -5.84 -50.34
N GLU A 434 7.36 -6.49 -49.48
CA GLU A 434 6.19 -5.86 -48.83
C GLU A 434 6.58 -4.93 -47.68
N VAL A 435 7.65 -5.28 -46.94
CA VAL A 435 8.11 -4.52 -45.76
C VAL A 435 8.69 -3.15 -46.15
N ASP A 436 9.38 -3.02 -47.29
CA ASP A 436 9.94 -1.73 -47.73
C ASP A 436 8.86 -0.74 -48.19
N ARG A 437 7.79 -1.21 -48.86
CA ARG A 437 6.69 -0.34 -49.31
C ARG A 437 5.90 0.26 -48.15
N ASP A 438 5.70 -0.51 -47.08
CA ASP A 438 5.00 -0.04 -45.88
C ASP A 438 5.86 0.94 -45.06
N ARG A 439 7.19 0.80 -45.11
CA ARG A 439 8.15 1.70 -44.45
C ARG A 439 8.25 3.06 -45.13
N GLU A 440 8.22 3.10 -46.47
CA GLU A 440 8.18 4.36 -47.24
C GLU A 440 6.91 5.17 -46.95
N GLN A 441 5.74 4.51 -46.99
CA GLN A 441 4.47 5.17 -46.67
C GLN A 441 4.44 5.71 -45.24
N HIS A 442 5.05 4.99 -44.30
CA HIS A 442 5.13 5.42 -42.93
C HIS A 442 6.10 6.59 -42.73
N THR A 443 7.25 6.58 -43.41
CA THR A 443 8.20 7.70 -43.44
C THR A 443 7.53 8.97 -43.98
N ALA A 444 6.75 8.85 -45.06
CA ALA A 444 5.98 9.96 -45.61
C ALA A 444 4.95 10.52 -44.61
N ARG A 445 4.32 9.65 -43.79
CA ARG A 445 3.38 10.08 -42.75
C ARG A 445 4.07 10.77 -41.57
N VAL A 446 5.22 10.29 -41.13
CA VAL A 446 5.99 10.95 -40.07
C VAL A 446 6.49 12.33 -40.54
N LYS A 447 6.97 12.44 -41.79
CA LYS A 447 7.31 13.72 -42.42
C LYS A 447 6.12 14.69 -42.50
N ALA A 448 4.91 14.18 -42.77
CA ALA A 448 3.70 15.00 -42.81
C ALA A 448 3.26 15.51 -41.42
N LEU A 449 3.59 14.78 -40.35
CA LEU A 449 3.27 15.17 -38.96
C LEU A 449 4.23 16.23 -38.41
N ILE A 450 5.51 16.17 -38.79
CA ILE A 450 6.56 17.04 -38.25
C ILE A 450 7.31 17.69 -39.42
N PRO A 451 7.04 18.97 -39.72
CA PRO A 451 7.73 19.67 -40.81
C PRO A 451 9.23 19.78 -40.51
N ASN A 452 10.06 19.72 -41.56
CA ASN A 452 11.52 19.83 -41.50
C ASN A 452 12.24 18.75 -40.66
N ILE A 453 11.61 17.60 -40.42
CA ILE A 453 12.24 16.49 -39.70
C ILE A 453 13.42 15.90 -40.50
N LYS A 454 14.57 15.77 -39.83
CA LYS A 454 15.77 15.15 -40.41
C LYS A 454 15.96 13.72 -39.92
N THR A 455 15.79 13.51 -38.62
CA THR A 455 15.82 12.18 -38.02
C THR A 455 14.73 12.03 -36.97
N ALA A 456 14.12 10.85 -36.90
CA ALA A 456 13.08 10.51 -35.94
C ALA A 456 13.37 9.16 -35.28
N LEU A 457 12.94 9.01 -34.03
CA LEU A 457 13.02 7.78 -33.27
C LEU A 457 11.70 7.56 -32.53
N PHE A 458 11.20 6.34 -32.58
CA PHE A 458 10.00 5.93 -31.88
C PHE A 458 10.33 4.92 -30.80
N LEU A 459 9.83 5.19 -29.60
CA LEU A 459 9.99 4.37 -28.41
C LEU A 459 8.62 3.98 -27.86
N PRO A 460 8.22 2.70 -27.94
CA PRO A 460 6.99 2.23 -27.32
C PRO A 460 7.21 1.95 -25.82
N LEU A 461 6.20 2.26 -24.99
CA LEU A 461 6.22 2.04 -23.55
C LEU A 461 5.17 0.99 -23.15
N TRP A 462 5.66 -0.14 -22.66
CA TRP A 462 4.84 -1.27 -22.24
C TRP A 462 4.60 -1.24 -20.72
N ASP A 463 3.36 -1.48 -20.33
CA ASP A 463 2.96 -1.72 -18.95
C ASP A 463 2.94 -3.23 -18.70
N PHE A 464 3.95 -3.72 -17.98
CA PHE A 464 4.12 -5.13 -17.68
C PHE A 464 3.07 -5.64 -16.69
N ASP A 465 2.61 -4.80 -15.76
CA ASP A 465 1.62 -5.18 -14.74
C ASP A 465 0.24 -5.41 -15.38
N ARG A 466 -0.12 -4.59 -16.38
CA ARG A 466 -1.40 -4.68 -17.09
C ARG A 466 -1.33 -5.44 -18.42
N GLY A 467 -0.14 -5.86 -18.85
CA GLY A 467 0.07 -6.59 -20.10
C GLY A 467 -0.41 -5.84 -21.34
N ARG A 468 -0.20 -4.52 -21.41
CA ARG A 468 -0.64 -3.68 -22.54
C ARG A 468 0.30 -2.53 -22.85
N TRP A 469 0.19 -1.96 -24.04
CA TRP A 469 0.82 -0.69 -24.37
C TRP A 469 0.24 0.43 -23.49
N PHE A 470 1.12 1.19 -22.83
CA PHE A 470 0.74 2.34 -22.03
C PHE A 470 0.81 3.62 -22.85
N ALA A 471 1.94 3.84 -23.52
CA ALA A 471 2.20 5.01 -24.32
C ALA A 471 3.18 4.69 -25.45
N GLY A 472 3.34 5.63 -26.39
CA GLY A 472 4.49 5.63 -27.28
C GLY A 472 5.06 7.05 -27.40
N CYS A 473 6.37 7.12 -27.57
CA CYS A 473 7.16 8.33 -27.54
C CYS A 473 7.83 8.56 -28.90
N PHE A 474 7.63 9.75 -29.46
CA PHE A 474 8.34 10.23 -30.63
C PHE A 474 9.42 11.22 -30.20
N CYS A 475 10.65 10.97 -30.62
CA CYS A 475 11.80 11.84 -30.44
C CYS A 475 12.31 12.26 -31.82
N TRP A 476 12.61 13.54 -32.04
CA TRP A 476 13.09 14.00 -33.35
C TRP A 476 14.12 15.12 -33.27
N SER A 477 14.85 15.25 -34.37
CA SER A 477 15.76 16.36 -34.64
C SER A 477 15.49 16.96 -36.01
N THR A 478 15.49 18.29 -36.06
CA THR A 478 15.42 19.12 -37.27
C THR A 478 16.80 19.62 -37.70
N LYS A 479 17.84 19.41 -36.87
CA LYS A 479 19.21 19.92 -37.06
C LYS A 479 20.08 18.86 -37.71
N LEU A 480 20.80 19.22 -38.77
CA LEU A 480 21.73 18.31 -39.45
C LEU A 480 22.95 17.97 -38.58
N GLU A 481 23.44 18.91 -37.75
CA GLU A 481 24.53 18.63 -36.80
C GLU A 481 24.13 17.67 -35.66
N ARG A 482 22.83 17.44 -35.46
CA ARG A 482 22.28 16.53 -34.45
C ARG A 482 21.38 15.48 -35.09
N ALA A 483 21.97 14.65 -35.94
CA ALA A 483 21.34 13.41 -36.36
C ALA A 483 21.18 12.46 -35.15
N LEU A 484 19.99 11.89 -34.97
CA LEU A 484 19.75 10.79 -34.04
C LEU A 484 20.38 9.50 -34.58
N ASP A 485 21.00 8.70 -33.72
CA ASP A 485 21.59 7.41 -34.07
C ASP A 485 20.83 6.29 -33.33
N GLY A 486 20.15 5.43 -34.09
CA GLY A 486 19.39 4.31 -33.53
C GLY A 486 20.23 3.32 -32.71
N ARG A 487 21.55 3.21 -32.92
CA ARG A 487 22.41 2.32 -32.13
C ARG A 487 22.86 2.93 -30.80
N LEU A 488 22.98 4.26 -30.74
CA LEU A 488 23.49 4.96 -29.57
C LEU A 488 22.39 5.60 -28.73
N ASP A 489 21.43 6.28 -29.36
CA ASP A 489 20.36 7.02 -28.69
C ASP A 489 19.23 6.08 -28.22
N LEU A 490 18.86 5.05 -29.02
CA LEU A 490 17.73 4.17 -28.69
C LEU A 490 17.91 3.39 -27.36
N PRO A 491 19.07 2.78 -27.05
CA PRO A 491 19.26 2.10 -25.77
C PRO A 491 19.08 3.05 -24.58
N PHE A 492 19.62 4.26 -24.67
CA PHE A 492 19.46 5.29 -23.63
C PHE A 492 17.99 5.67 -23.44
N LEU A 493 17.28 5.97 -24.54
CA LEU A 493 15.88 6.35 -24.49
C LEU A 493 15.00 5.20 -23.96
N LYS A 494 15.32 3.94 -24.30
CA LYS A 494 14.67 2.75 -23.71
C LYS A 494 14.86 2.68 -22.20
N THR A 495 16.09 2.86 -21.71
CA THR A 495 16.35 2.90 -20.26
C THR A 495 15.55 4.00 -19.59
N PHE A 496 15.49 5.20 -20.19
CA PHE A 496 14.66 6.29 -19.69
C PHE A 496 13.17 5.93 -19.69
N GLY A 497 12.69 5.29 -20.75
CA GLY A 497 11.32 4.76 -20.85
C GLY A 497 10.98 3.77 -19.73
N HIS A 498 11.89 2.85 -19.39
CA HIS A 498 11.71 1.95 -18.25
C HIS A 498 11.60 2.70 -16.92
N SER A 499 12.42 3.75 -16.70
CA SER A 499 12.34 4.58 -15.49
C SER A 499 11.01 5.35 -15.41
N ILE A 500 10.47 5.85 -16.53
CA ILE A 500 9.14 6.46 -16.56
C ILE A 500 8.08 5.43 -16.13
N MET A 501 8.11 4.23 -16.72
CA MET A 501 7.10 3.20 -16.42
C MET A 501 7.18 2.70 -14.97
N GLN A 502 8.37 2.61 -14.39
CA GLN A 502 8.55 2.29 -12.98
C GLN A 502 7.95 3.37 -12.06
N GLU A 503 8.12 4.64 -12.41
CA GLU A 503 7.56 5.75 -11.64
C GLU A 503 6.04 5.82 -11.76
N VAL A 504 5.48 5.51 -12.93
CA VAL A 504 4.03 5.34 -13.12
C VAL A 504 3.49 4.21 -12.24
N ALA A 505 4.14 3.04 -12.22
CA ALA A 505 3.73 1.92 -11.37
C ALA A 505 3.78 2.29 -9.87
N ARG A 506 4.81 3.05 -9.46
CA ARG A 506 4.93 3.58 -8.08
C ARG A 506 3.77 4.48 -7.71
N LEU A 507 3.39 5.41 -8.59
CA LEU A 507 2.26 6.34 -8.37
C LEU A 507 0.92 5.59 -8.30
N ASP A 508 0.69 4.62 -9.19
CA ASP A 508 -0.52 3.79 -9.19
C ASP A 508 -0.64 2.96 -7.90
N ALA A 509 0.46 2.37 -7.44
CA ALA A 509 0.51 1.61 -6.19
C ALA A 509 0.22 2.51 -4.97
N SER A 510 0.77 3.73 -4.95
CA SER A 510 0.54 4.71 -3.90
C SER A 510 -0.91 5.19 -3.87
N ALA A 511 -1.47 5.57 -5.03
CA ALA A 511 -2.87 6.03 -5.15
C ALA A 511 -3.87 4.93 -4.76
N THR A 512 -3.61 3.68 -5.16
CA THR A 512 -4.42 2.52 -4.78
C THR A 512 -4.36 2.28 -3.28
N SER A 513 -3.17 2.38 -2.67
CA SER A 513 -3.00 2.20 -1.23
C SER A 513 -3.72 3.29 -0.45
N GLN A 514 -3.56 4.55 -0.84
CA GLN A 514 -4.24 5.68 -0.22
C GLN A 514 -5.77 5.54 -0.32
N SER A 515 -6.29 5.15 -1.49
CA SER A 515 -7.72 4.93 -1.68
C SER A 515 -8.26 3.80 -0.79
N LYS A 516 -7.49 2.71 -0.63
CA LYS A 516 -7.82 1.61 0.29
C LYS A 516 -7.84 2.10 1.74
N THR A 517 -6.84 2.85 2.17
CA THR A 517 -6.75 3.37 3.55
C THR A 517 -7.89 4.34 3.86
N THR A 518 -8.19 5.29 2.96
CA THR A 518 -9.32 6.22 3.12
C THR A 518 -10.67 5.50 3.16
N PHE A 519 -10.89 4.52 2.27
CA PHE A 519 -12.11 3.72 2.27
C PHE A 519 -12.28 2.91 3.56
N LEU A 520 -11.20 2.31 4.06
CA LEU A 520 -11.25 1.54 5.30
C LEU A 520 -11.52 2.45 6.51
N SER A 521 -10.91 3.64 6.56
CA SER A 521 -11.16 4.65 7.60
C SER A 521 -12.65 5.07 7.63
N SER A 522 -13.25 5.37 6.47
CA SER A 522 -14.69 5.70 6.41
C SER A 522 -15.57 4.52 6.80
N LEU A 523 -15.26 3.31 6.31
CA LEU A 523 -16.04 2.10 6.60
C LEU A 523 -16.02 1.77 8.09
N SER A 524 -14.88 1.98 8.77
CA SER A 524 -14.79 1.75 10.20
C SER A 524 -15.72 2.65 10.99
N HIS A 525 -15.73 3.95 10.70
CA HIS A 525 -16.63 4.89 11.37
C HIS A 525 -18.11 4.57 11.10
N GLU A 526 -18.45 4.13 9.89
CA GLU A 526 -19.81 3.71 9.54
C GLU A 526 -20.25 2.40 10.21
N LEU A 527 -19.32 1.45 10.45
CA LEU A 527 -19.62 0.19 11.14
C LEU A 527 -19.62 0.33 12.67
N ARG A 528 -18.71 1.13 13.22
CA ARG A 528 -18.53 1.37 14.65
C ARG A 528 -19.79 1.96 15.29
N THR A 529 -20.39 2.93 14.61
CA THR A 529 -21.52 3.72 15.09
C THR A 529 -22.80 2.90 15.40
N PRO A 530 -23.34 2.08 14.49
CA PRO A 530 -24.49 1.22 14.78
C PRO A 530 -24.15 0.11 15.78
N LEU A 531 -22.93 -0.43 15.73
CA LEU A 531 -22.47 -1.50 16.61
C LEU A 531 -22.44 -1.05 18.08
N HIS A 532 -22.04 0.20 18.34
CA HIS A 532 -22.15 0.82 19.66
C HIS A 532 -23.58 0.94 20.16
N GLY A 533 -24.52 1.29 19.27
CA GLY A 533 -25.94 1.32 19.60
C GLY A 533 -26.46 -0.05 20.04
N ILE A 534 -26.04 -1.10 19.35
CA ILE A 534 -26.39 -2.50 19.68
C ILE A 534 -25.81 -2.90 21.04
N LEU A 535 -24.51 -2.65 21.27
CA LEU A 535 -23.85 -2.98 22.53
C LEU A 535 -24.42 -2.21 23.73
N GLY A 536 -24.69 -0.92 23.56
CA GLY A 536 -25.34 -0.10 24.58
C GLY A 536 -26.74 -0.61 24.92
N SER A 537 -27.52 -1.01 23.91
CA SER A 537 -28.86 -1.58 24.10
C SER A 537 -28.79 -2.94 24.81
N ALA A 538 -27.86 -3.81 24.43
CA ALA A 538 -27.64 -5.10 25.09
C ALA A 538 -27.25 -4.92 26.56
N HIS A 539 -26.40 -3.94 26.87
CA HIS A 539 -26.02 -3.61 28.24
C HIS A 539 -27.21 -3.13 29.08
N LEU A 540 -28.10 -2.32 28.50
CA LEU A 540 -29.35 -1.92 29.16
C LEU A 540 -30.28 -3.10 29.40
N MET A 541 -30.43 -4.02 28.43
CA MET A 541 -31.25 -5.23 28.58
C MET A 541 -30.73 -6.14 29.69
N ARG A 542 -29.40 -6.29 29.83
CA ARG A 542 -28.77 -7.11 30.88
C ARG A 542 -29.12 -6.64 32.30
N ASN A 543 -29.45 -5.36 32.46
CA ASN A 543 -29.87 -4.77 33.74
C ASN A 543 -31.38 -4.90 34.01
N SER A 544 -32.13 -5.58 33.14
CA SER A 544 -33.55 -5.91 33.32
C SER A 544 -33.73 -7.34 33.83
N ARG A 545 -34.95 -7.71 34.24
CA ARG A 545 -35.25 -9.10 34.63
C ARG A 545 -35.32 -9.97 33.37
N LEU A 546 -34.30 -10.79 33.15
CA LEU A 546 -34.20 -11.72 32.04
C LEU A 546 -34.19 -13.17 32.55
N ASP A 547 -34.76 -14.09 31.79
CA ASP A 547 -34.62 -15.54 32.04
C ASP A 547 -33.24 -16.07 31.58
N SER A 548 -32.90 -17.32 31.92
CA SER A 548 -31.58 -17.91 31.63
C SER A 548 -31.25 -17.94 30.13
N PHE A 549 -32.26 -18.14 29.29
CA PHE A 549 -32.12 -18.14 27.84
C PHE A 549 -31.87 -16.72 27.30
N GLN A 550 -32.65 -15.74 27.76
CA GLN A 550 -32.50 -14.33 27.41
C GLN A 550 -31.15 -13.76 27.85
N VAL A 551 -30.64 -14.16 29.02
CA VAL A 551 -29.30 -13.80 29.48
C VAL A 551 -28.24 -14.32 28.50
N SER A 552 -28.33 -15.59 28.09
CA SER A 552 -27.42 -16.18 27.10
C SER A 552 -27.44 -15.40 25.77
N MET A 553 -28.63 -15.04 25.28
CA MET A 553 -28.79 -14.28 24.03
C MET A 553 -28.21 -12.86 24.12
N VAL A 554 -28.44 -12.14 25.22
CA VAL A 554 -27.89 -10.78 25.43
C VAL A 554 -26.36 -10.82 25.54
N ASN A 555 -25.81 -11.87 26.16
CA ASN A 555 -24.37 -12.08 26.23
C ASN A 555 -23.79 -12.38 24.86
N ALA A 556 -24.45 -13.22 24.05
CA ALA A 556 -24.05 -13.50 22.69
C ALA A 556 -24.02 -12.21 21.82
N ILE A 557 -25.04 -11.36 21.92
CA ILE A 557 -25.07 -10.05 21.24
C ILE A 557 -23.87 -9.18 21.67
N THR A 558 -23.57 -9.17 22.97
CA THR A 558 -22.48 -8.37 23.53
C THR A 558 -21.11 -8.85 23.04
N ILE A 559 -20.89 -10.16 23.02
CA ILE A 559 -19.64 -10.79 22.57
C ILE A 559 -19.44 -10.58 21.08
N CYS A 560 -20.44 -10.94 20.25
CA CYS A 560 -20.39 -10.76 18.80
C CYS A 560 -20.18 -9.29 18.43
N GLY A 561 -20.85 -8.36 19.13
CA GLY A 561 -20.69 -6.94 18.90
C GLY A 561 -19.30 -6.43 19.23
N ARG A 562 -18.71 -6.85 20.36
CA ARG A 562 -17.33 -6.49 20.74
C ARG A 562 -16.30 -7.07 19.77
N THR A 563 -16.43 -8.35 19.44
CA THR A 563 -15.47 -8.99 18.52
C THR A 563 -15.54 -8.39 17.12
N LEU A 564 -16.73 -7.99 16.64
CA LEU A 564 -16.85 -7.30 15.36
C LEU A 564 -16.17 -5.92 15.39
N LEU A 565 -16.31 -5.17 16.48
CA LEU A 565 -15.67 -3.87 16.65
C LEU A 565 -14.15 -3.99 16.59
N GLU A 566 -13.59 -4.93 17.35
CA GLU A 566 -12.16 -5.22 17.36
C GLU A 566 -11.66 -5.74 16.00
N THR A 567 -12.49 -6.48 15.26
CA THR A 567 -12.15 -6.92 13.90
C THR A 567 -11.98 -5.73 12.96
N VAL A 568 -12.90 -4.78 13.03
CA VAL A 568 -12.85 -3.56 12.23
C VAL A 568 -11.60 -2.75 12.62
N GLU A 569 -11.27 -2.65 13.90
CA GLU A 569 -10.06 -1.98 14.38
C GLU A 569 -8.77 -2.67 13.91
N HIS A 570 -8.68 -4.00 13.97
CA HIS A 570 -7.50 -4.73 13.48
C HIS A 570 -7.33 -4.66 11.96
N LEU A 571 -8.44 -4.60 11.20
CA LEU A 571 -8.38 -4.39 9.76
C LEU A 571 -7.89 -2.99 9.37
N LEU A 572 -8.23 -1.98 10.18
CA LEU A 572 -7.69 -0.63 10.01
C LEU A 572 -6.20 -0.56 10.32
N ASP A 573 -5.77 -1.17 11.43
CA ASP A 573 -4.36 -1.25 11.81
C ASP A 573 -3.49 -1.84 10.69
N HIS A 574 -4.05 -2.80 9.93
CA HIS A 574 -3.38 -3.40 8.77
C HIS A 574 -3.23 -2.44 7.59
N ALA A 575 -4.17 -1.50 7.42
CA ALA A 575 -4.15 -0.53 6.32
C ALA A 575 -3.39 0.77 6.63
N GLU A 576 -3.23 1.10 7.92
CA GLU A 576 -2.58 2.33 8.37
C GLU A 576 -1.07 2.17 8.64
N ARG A 577 -0.55 0.94 8.88
CA ARG A 577 0.89 0.75 9.13
C ARG A 577 1.67 0.50 7.83
N PRO A 578 2.46 1.47 7.34
CA PRO A 578 3.55 1.13 6.43
C PRO A 578 4.52 0.17 7.14
N GLU A 579 5.20 -0.70 6.40
CA GLU A 579 6.26 -1.58 6.93
C GLU A 579 7.56 -0.79 7.22
N PRO A 580 7.74 -0.17 8.40
CA PRO A 580 9.08 -0.18 8.98
C PRO A 580 9.05 -0.38 10.50
N ASN A 581 9.46 -1.58 10.92
CA ASN A 581 9.81 -2.07 12.28
C ASN A 581 9.03 -3.34 12.68
N ARG A 582 9.19 -4.42 11.92
CA ARG A 582 8.81 -5.76 12.38
C ARG A 582 9.66 -6.13 13.61
N LYS A 583 9.02 -6.24 14.78
CA LYS A 583 9.61 -6.82 16.01
C LYS A 583 9.74 -8.35 15.93
N TYR A 584 9.02 -8.99 15.01
CA TYR A 584 8.98 -10.43 14.80
C TYR A 584 9.17 -10.78 13.32
N SER A 585 9.92 -11.84 13.04
CA SER A 585 10.10 -12.41 11.70
C SER A 585 9.22 -13.65 11.54
N SER A 586 8.44 -13.72 10.45
CA SER A 586 7.63 -14.89 10.13
C SER A 586 8.30 -15.75 9.05
N THR A 587 8.53 -17.03 9.33
CA THR A 587 8.98 -18.01 8.33
C THR A 587 7.83 -18.96 8.01
N ILE A 588 7.62 -19.23 6.71
CA ILE A 588 6.58 -20.15 6.23
C ILE A 588 7.28 -21.40 5.66
N SER A 589 6.84 -22.58 6.09
CA SER A 589 7.26 -23.86 5.52
C SER A 589 6.06 -24.65 5.00
N HIS A 590 6.27 -25.37 3.90
CA HIS A 590 5.22 -26.11 3.19
C HIS A 590 5.57 -27.60 3.12
N SER A 591 4.56 -28.45 3.30
CA SER A 591 4.58 -29.88 2.95
C SER A 591 3.34 -30.22 2.09
N GLU A 592 3.27 -31.44 1.55
CA GLU A 592 2.23 -31.85 0.60
C GLU A 592 0.78 -31.64 1.11
N HIS A 593 0.55 -31.80 2.42
CA HIS A 593 -0.77 -31.65 3.04
C HIS A 593 -0.75 -30.73 4.28
N SER A 594 0.34 -29.98 4.49
CA SER A 594 0.44 -29.08 5.64
C SER A 594 1.20 -27.78 5.38
N ILE A 595 0.87 -26.76 6.16
CA ILE A 595 1.54 -25.47 6.19
C ILE A 595 1.85 -25.09 7.63
N CYS A 596 3.08 -24.61 7.86
CA CYS A 596 3.52 -24.14 9.16
C CYS A 596 4.00 -22.69 9.05
N ILE A 597 3.54 -21.83 9.96
CA ILE A 597 4.05 -20.47 10.13
C ILE A 597 4.64 -20.36 11.53
N THR A 598 5.91 -19.97 11.58
CA THR A 598 6.61 -19.68 12.84
C THR A 598 6.92 -18.19 12.88
N SER A 599 6.51 -17.52 13.96
CA SER A 599 6.83 -16.13 14.23
C SER A 599 7.79 -16.05 15.43
N GLU A 600 9.03 -15.62 15.16
CA GLU A 600 10.10 -15.50 16.14
C GLU A 600 10.50 -14.04 16.37
N GLN A 601 10.84 -13.68 17.60
CA GLN A 601 11.18 -12.31 17.99
C GLN A 601 12.59 -11.93 17.50
N LEU A 602 12.72 -10.77 16.85
CA LEU A 602 14.00 -10.25 16.35
C LEU A 602 14.75 -9.51 17.48
N GLY A 603 15.67 -10.22 18.16
CA GLY A 603 16.66 -9.66 19.08
C GLY A 603 16.26 -9.60 20.58
N PRO A 604 17.22 -9.34 21.49
CA PRO A 604 16.97 -9.29 22.93
C PRO A 604 16.28 -7.99 23.34
N VAL A 605 15.11 -8.10 23.99
CA VAL A 605 14.36 -6.97 24.55
C VAL A 605 15.06 -6.46 25.81
N ARG A 606 15.24 -5.13 25.92
CA ARG A 606 15.65 -4.46 27.16
C ARG A 606 14.58 -4.74 28.22
N GLN A 607 14.99 -5.43 29.29
CA GLN A 607 14.16 -5.67 30.48
C GLN A 607 13.88 -4.33 31.18
N HIS A 608 12.88 -3.59 30.71
CA HIS A 608 12.14 -2.55 31.44
C HIS A 608 11.09 -1.99 30.47
N ASP A 609 10.01 -2.74 30.25
CA ASP A 609 8.72 -2.17 29.89
C ASP A 609 7.78 -2.54 31.05
N GLU A 610 7.75 -1.68 32.07
CA GLU A 610 6.81 -1.73 33.19
C GLU A 610 5.36 -1.44 32.77
N SER A 611 5.06 -1.44 31.46
CA SER A 611 3.72 -1.29 30.88
C SER A 611 3.01 -2.62 30.58
N SER A 612 3.60 -3.77 30.94
CA SER A 612 3.06 -5.13 30.75
C SER A 612 1.91 -5.50 31.71
N ASP A 613 1.54 -4.60 32.62
CA ASP A 613 0.64 -4.93 33.74
C ASP A 613 -0.86 -5.04 33.36
N THR A 614 -1.24 -4.77 32.11
CA THR A 614 -2.65 -4.51 31.77
C THR A 614 -3.47 -5.68 31.25
N PHE A 615 -2.87 -6.78 30.74
CA PHE A 615 -3.63 -7.85 30.10
C PHE A 615 -3.41 -9.22 30.74
N LYS A 616 -4.45 -9.74 31.41
CA LYS A 616 -4.47 -11.03 32.11
C LYS A 616 -5.69 -11.83 31.63
N CYS A 617 -5.52 -13.11 31.30
CA CYS A 617 -6.63 -13.97 30.89
C CYS A 617 -6.42 -15.43 31.30
N ASN A 618 -7.52 -16.13 31.61
CA ASN A 618 -7.54 -17.60 31.62
C ASN A 618 -8.00 -18.09 30.24
N VAL A 619 -7.10 -18.72 29.49
CA VAL A 619 -7.38 -19.11 28.10
C VAL A 619 -8.41 -20.24 28.01
N GLY A 620 -8.54 -21.09 29.03
CA GLY A 620 -9.56 -22.13 29.11
C GLY A 620 -10.97 -21.53 29.22
N PHE A 621 -11.14 -20.59 30.15
CA PHE A 621 -12.41 -19.88 30.34
C PHE A 621 -12.85 -19.13 29.09
N VAL A 622 -11.94 -18.35 28.49
CA VAL A 622 -12.24 -17.58 27.27
C VAL A 622 -12.58 -18.51 26.10
N THR A 623 -11.93 -19.66 25.98
CA THR A 623 -12.27 -20.65 24.93
C THR A 623 -13.69 -21.16 25.08
N GLU A 624 -14.06 -21.62 26.28
CA GLU A 624 -15.38 -22.17 26.55
C GLU A 624 -16.50 -21.18 26.20
N GLU A 625 -16.31 -19.91 26.61
CA GLU A 625 -17.28 -18.84 26.36
C GLU A 625 -17.39 -18.44 24.89
N VAL A 626 -16.26 -18.31 24.19
CA VAL A 626 -16.27 -17.98 22.76
C VAL A 626 -16.95 -19.08 21.96
N VAL A 627 -16.63 -20.35 22.24
CA VAL A 627 -17.23 -21.47 21.51
C VAL A 627 -18.72 -21.58 21.80
N GLU A 628 -19.15 -21.45 23.06
CA GLU A 628 -20.58 -21.47 23.41
C GLU A 628 -21.36 -20.37 22.66
N THR A 629 -20.80 -19.15 22.61
CA THR A 629 -21.41 -18.03 21.89
C THR A 629 -21.57 -18.29 20.39
N MET A 630 -20.57 -18.92 19.77
CA MET A 630 -20.59 -19.20 18.34
C MET A 630 -21.70 -20.20 17.96
N ILE A 631 -21.93 -21.21 18.81
CA ILE A 631 -22.99 -22.21 18.57
C ILE A 631 -24.38 -21.59 18.70
N VAL A 632 -24.58 -20.70 19.68
CA VAL A 632 -25.85 -19.95 19.82
C VAL A 632 -26.11 -19.06 18.60
N GLY A 633 -25.07 -18.50 17.97
CA GLY A 633 -25.21 -17.64 16.79
C GLY A 633 -25.48 -18.40 15.48
N GLU A 634 -25.14 -19.69 15.39
CA GLU A 634 -25.27 -20.49 14.17
C GLU A 634 -26.65 -21.17 14.04
N THR A 635 -27.45 -21.20 15.11
CA THR A 635 -28.74 -21.90 15.12
C THR A 635 -29.78 -21.14 14.27
N PRO A 636 -30.33 -21.73 13.19
CA PRO A 636 -31.36 -21.08 12.40
C PRO A 636 -32.62 -20.88 13.26
N TYR A 637 -33.03 -19.64 13.48
CA TYR A 637 -34.35 -19.31 14.03
C TYR A 637 -35.42 -19.60 12.98
N GLY A 638 -35.69 -20.89 12.74
CA GLY A 638 -36.75 -21.39 11.88
C GLY A 638 -37.92 -21.86 12.71
N VAL A 639 -38.92 -20.99 12.89
CA VAL A 639 -40.25 -21.39 13.35
C VAL A 639 -40.91 -22.21 12.25
N THR A 640 -40.79 -23.54 12.32
CA THR A 640 -41.74 -24.47 11.70
C THR A 640 -41.96 -25.61 12.67
N ILE A 641 -43.04 -25.49 13.44
CA ILE A 641 -43.66 -26.60 14.16
C ILE A 641 -44.27 -27.51 13.08
N GLU A 642 -43.52 -28.49 12.61
CA GLU A 642 -44.12 -29.68 12.03
C GLU A 642 -44.30 -30.68 13.18
N SER A 643 -45.49 -30.62 13.78
CA SER A 643 -46.01 -31.63 14.68
C SER A 643 -46.13 -32.96 13.92
N HIS A 644 -45.15 -33.84 14.07
CA HIS A 644 -45.34 -35.25 13.76
C HIS A 644 -45.99 -35.93 14.96
N THR A 645 -47.31 -35.80 15.04
CA THR A 645 -48.15 -36.89 15.53
C THR A 645 -48.03 -38.02 14.52
N ASP A 646 -47.41 -39.13 14.90
CA ASP A 646 -47.76 -40.49 14.47
C ASP A 646 -46.88 -41.47 15.25
N GLU A 647 -47.38 -41.85 16.43
CA GLU A 647 -47.00 -43.11 17.06
C GLU A 647 -47.60 -44.23 16.20
N GLU A 648 -46.77 -45.00 15.50
CA GLU A 648 -47.08 -46.41 15.22
C GLU A 648 -45.81 -47.21 14.92
N SER A 649 -45.80 -48.42 15.48
CA SER A 649 -44.70 -49.37 15.59
C SER A 649 -44.06 -49.78 14.25
N VAL A 650 -42.83 -49.33 13.98
CA VAL A 650 -41.93 -49.89 12.95
C VAL A 650 -40.49 -49.89 13.51
N GLY A 651 -39.74 -50.97 13.27
CA GLY A 651 -38.55 -51.39 14.02
C GLY A 651 -37.47 -50.33 14.33
N ASP A 652 -36.92 -50.48 15.55
CA ASP A 652 -35.91 -49.66 16.27
C ASP A 652 -34.70 -49.20 15.43
N GLN A 653 -34.35 -49.90 14.35
CA GLN A 653 -33.22 -49.53 13.48
C GLN A 653 -33.52 -48.37 12.51
N SER A 654 -34.72 -48.27 11.94
CA SER A 654 -35.01 -47.26 10.90
C SER A 654 -35.15 -45.84 11.50
N THR A 655 -35.72 -45.75 12.69
CA THR A 655 -35.89 -44.50 13.45
C THR A 655 -34.55 -44.00 13.97
N ARG A 656 -33.67 -44.88 14.47
CA ARG A 656 -32.30 -44.54 14.89
C ARG A 656 -31.44 -44.02 13.73
N VAL A 657 -31.59 -44.57 12.52
CA VAL A 657 -30.89 -44.08 11.31
C VAL A 657 -31.43 -42.72 10.85
N ALA A 658 -32.75 -42.51 10.89
CA ALA A 658 -33.36 -41.22 10.56
C ALA A 658 -32.96 -40.10 11.55
N ILE A 659 -32.85 -40.41 12.86
CA ILE A 659 -32.37 -39.49 13.89
C ILE A 659 -30.87 -39.21 13.73
N ALA A 660 -30.05 -40.24 13.47
CA ALA A 660 -28.61 -40.09 13.22
C ALA A 660 -28.29 -39.21 11.99
N SER A 661 -29.15 -39.22 10.97
CA SER A 661 -28.99 -38.38 9.77
C SER A 661 -29.46 -36.93 9.92
N LYS A 662 -30.22 -36.58 10.98
CA LYS A 662 -30.93 -35.29 11.06
C LYS A 662 -30.24 -34.16 11.82
N ARG A 663 -29.05 -34.36 12.42
CA ARG A 663 -28.05 -33.35 12.86
C ARG A 663 -27.08 -33.99 13.87
N SER A 664 -26.00 -34.60 13.37
CA SER A 664 -25.00 -35.27 14.21
C SER A 664 -23.66 -34.52 14.15
N ARG A 665 -23.62 -33.28 14.64
CA ARG A 665 -22.36 -32.53 14.78
C ARG A 665 -22.04 -32.35 16.26
N PHE A 666 -21.09 -33.12 16.77
CA PHE A 666 -20.64 -33.06 18.16
C PHE A 666 -19.55 -32.01 18.34
N ILE A 667 -19.75 -31.07 19.27
CA ILE A 667 -18.76 -30.05 19.63
C ILE A 667 -18.08 -30.50 20.94
N ILE A 668 -16.85 -30.97 20.80
CA ILE A 668 -16.06 -31.56 21.87
C ILE A 668 -15.10 -30.49 22.42
N LEU A 669 -15.29 -30.08 23.67
CA LEU A 669 -14.36 -29.20 24.39
C LEU A 669 -13.49 -30.04 25.34
N ASP A 670 -12.21 -30.14 25.04
CA ASP A 670 -11.19 -30.84 25.84
C ASP A 670 -10.23 -29.83 26.47
N ILE A 671 -10.59 -29.30 27.64
CA ILE A 671 -9.79 -28.30 28.35
C ILE A 671 -9.15 -28.97 29.57
N THR A 672 -7.86 -29.27 29.48
CA THR A 672 -7.10 -29.90 30.58
C THR A 672 -6.38 -28.85 31.41
N ASP A 673 -6.04 -29.21 32.66
CA ASP A 673 -5.21 -28.38 33.53
C ASP A 673 -5.73 -26.94 33.70
N TYR A 674 -7.05 -26.77 33.82
CA TYR A 674 -7.75 -25.48 33.83
C TYR A 674 -7.13 -24.40 34.77
N ARG A 675 -6.56 -24.83 35.90
CA ARG A 675 -5.86 -23.96 36.86
C ARG A 675 -4.53 -23.40 36.33
N ALA A 676 -3.84 -24.14 35.46
CA ALA A 676 -2.56 -23.75 34.88
C ALA A 676 -2.70 -22.83 33.65
N LEU A 677 -3.93 -22.56 33.19
CA LEU A 677 -4.24 -21.81 31.97
C LEU A 677 -4.27 -20.28 32.15
N GLY A 678 -3.65 -19.74 33.20
CA GLY A 678 -3.55 -18.30 33.45
C GLY A 678 -2.31 -17.67 32.80
N PHE A 679 -2.50 -16.79 31.81
CA PHE A 679 -1.42 -16.14 31.06
C PHE A 679 -1.61 -14.62 30.87
N ARG A 680 -0.50 -13.90 30.68
CA ARG A 680 -0.51 -12.49 30.26
C ARG A 680 -0.77 -12.40 28.76
N LEU A 681 -2.05 -12.27 28.40
CA LEU A 681 -2.54 -12.13 27.04
C LEU A 681 -3.88 -11.40 27.06
N SER A 682 -4.19 -10.66 25.99
CA SER A 682 -5.51 -10.06 25.83
C SER A 682 -6.55 -11.14 25.53
N ALA A 683 -7.59 -11.22 26.37
CA ALA A 683 -8.72 -12.14 26.18
C ALA A 683 -9.39 -11.95 24.81
N SER A 684 -9.45 -10.71 24.31
CA SER A 684 -9.98 -10.36 23.00
C SER A 684 -9.14 -10.93 21.84
N SER A 685 -7.82 -10.69 21.87
CA SER A 685 -6.91 -11.20 20.83
C SER A 685 -6.91 -12.74 20.81
N TYR A 686 -6.90 -13.36 21.98
CA TYR A 686 -7.04 -14.80 22.11
C TYR A 686 -8.40 -15.31 21.61
N GLY A 687 -9.49 -14.68 22.05
CA GLY A 687 -10.85 -15.02 21.62
C GLY A 687 -11.03 -14.92 20.11
N ARG A 688 -10.34 -13.98 19.44
CA ARG A 688 -10.34 -13.85 17.98
C ARG A 688 -9.59 -14.99 17.28
N LEU A 689 -8.50 -15.49 17.85
CA LEU A 689 -7.83 -16.70 17.37
C LEU A 689 -8.79 -17.88 17.42
N VAL A 690 -9.40 -18.13 18.59
CA VAL A 690 -10.37 -19.21 18.79
C VAL A 690 -11.56 -19.06 17.83
N MET A 691 -12.16 -17.87 17.73
CA MET A 691 -13.32 -17.63 16.86
C MET A 691 -13.03 -17.88 15.38
N ASN A 692 -11.87 -17.47 14.87
CA ASN A 692 -11.55 -17.69 13.46
C ASN A 692 -11.25 -19.18 13.16
N LEU A 693 -10.55 -19.87 14.06
CA LEU A 693 -10.21 -21.28 13.88
C LEU A 693 -11.45 -22.18 14.04
N VAL A 694 -12.19 -22.01 15.14
CA VAL A 694 -13.41 -22.79 15.40
C VAL A 694 -14.51 -22.43 14.42
N GLY A 695 -14.62 -21.16 14.02
CA GLY A 695 -15.63 -20.71 13.05
C GLY A 695 -15.44 -21.34 11.67
N ASN A 696 -14.19 -21.52 11.25
CA ASN A 696 -13.89 -22.29 10.04
C ASN A 696 -14.29 -23.76 10.22
N ALA A 697 -13.90 -24.39 11.33
CA ALA A 697 -14.23 -25.79 11.61
C ALA A 697 -15.74 -26.07 11.60
N LEU A 698 -16.54 -25.22 12.27
CA LEU A 698 -18.00 -25.32 12.29
C LEU A 698 -18.60 -25.18 10.90
N LYS A 699 -18.18 -24.14 10.17
CA LYS A 699 -18.71 -23.80 8.86
C LYS A 699 -18.48 -24.88 7.79
N PHE A 700 -17.40 -25.66 7.91
CA PHE A 700 -17.02 -26.68 6.93
C PHE A 700 -17.33 -28.12 7.39
N THR A 701 -18.02 -28.27 8.53
CA THR A 701 -18.41 -29.55 9.10
C THR A 701 -19.92 -29.58 9.29
N ASP A 702 -20.63 -30.29 8.42
CA ASP A 702 -22.08 -30.47 8.53
C ASP A 702 -22.46 -31.60 9.50
N ASN A 703 -21.72 -32.72 9.46
CA ASN A 703 -21.88 -33.90 10.32
C ASN A 703 -20.51 -34.40 10.81
N GLY A 704 -20.50 -35.12 11.94
CA GLY A 704 -19.32 -35.64 12.60
C GLY A 704 -18.97 -34.84 13.85
N TYR A 705 -17.75 -34.32 13.94
CA TYR A 705 -17.31 -33.58 15.14
C TYR A 705 -16.42 -32.39 14.82
N VAL A 706 -16.43 -31.44 15.75
CA VAL A 706 -15.40 -30.42 15.92
C VAL A 706 -14.82 -30.60 17.32
N HIS A 707 -13.53 -30.91 17.39
CA HIS A 707 -12.81 -31.16 18.63
C HIS A 707 -11.83 -30.03 18.90
N ILE A 708 -12.08 -29.28 19.97
CA ILE A 708 -11.25 -28.18 20.43
C ILE A 708 -10.56 -28.63 21.71
N SER A 709 -9.22 -28.69 21.68
CA SER A 709 -8.39 -29.02 22.82
C SER A 709 -7.55 -27.82 23.23
N VAL A 710 -7.51 -27.52 24.53
CA VAL A 710 -6.71 -26.44 25.10
C VAL A 710 -5.97 -26.95 26.32
N HIS A 711 -4.66 -26.87 26.27
CA HIS A 711 -3.77 -27.27 27.36
C HIS A 711 -2.51 -26.42 27.37
N SER A 712 -1.67 -26.60 28.39
CA SER A 712 -0.38 -25.93 28.50
C SER A 712 0.77 -26.94 28.54
N GLU A 713 1.86 -26.63 27.85
CA GLU A 713 3.12 -27.39 27.80
C GLU A 713 4.30 -26.49 28.26
N ASP A 714 5.47 -27.08 28.51
CA ASP A 714 6.73 -26.37 28.82
C ASP A 714 6.62 -25.34 29.96
N LEU A 715 5.88 -25.68 31.02
CA LEU A 715 5.63 -24.79 32.15
C LEU A 715 6.89 -24.54 32.99
N SER A 716 7.25 -23.27 33.13
CA SER A 716 8.20 -22.75 34.12
C SER A 716 7.47 -21.88 35.16
N GLU A 717 8.21 -21.32 36.13
CA GLU A 717 7.63 -20.35 37.10
C GLU A 717 7.14 -19.06 36.43
N LYS A 718 7.75 -18.65 35.31
CA LYS A 718 7.47 -17.35 34.66
C LYS A 718 6.87 -17.46 33.26
N SER A 719 7.03 -18.59 32.59
CA SER A 719 6.61 -18.80 31.20
C SER A 719 5.94 -20.16 31.00
N GLY A 720 5.19 -20.31 29.92
CA GLY A 720 4.63 -21.57 29.48
C GLY A 720 4.10 -21.45 28.05
N THR A 721 3.89 -22.58 27.39
CA THR A 721 3.36 -22.61 26.03
C THR A 721 1.89 -23.02 26.07
N VAL A 722 0.98 -22.16 25.63
CA VAL A 722 -0.42 -22.52 25.42
C VAL A 722 -0.54 -23.24 24.09
N VAL A 723 -1.15 -24.42 24.10
CA VAL A 723 -1.45 -25.20 22.89
C VAL A 723 -2.95 -25.23 22.69
N VAL A 724 -3.40 -24.71 21.54
CA VAL A 724 -4.79 -24.76 21.10
C VAL A 724 -4.86 -25.63 19.85
N LYS A 725 -5.62 -26.71 19.91
CA LYS A 725 -5.79 -27.63 18.80
C LYS A 725 -7.26 -27.67 18.40
N VAL A 726 -7.55 -27.37 17.13
CA VAL A 726 -8.90 -27.45 16.53
C VAL A 726 -8.87 -28.50 15.44
N MET A 727 -9.66 -29.56 15.60
CA MET A 727 -9.75 -30.67 14.66
C MET A 727 -11.20 -30.83 14.21
N ASP A 728 -11.43 -30.89 12.90
CA ASP A 728 -12.75 -31.13 12.33
C ASP A 728 -12.77 -32.35 11.40
N SER A 729 -13.94 -32.96 11.28
CA SER A 729 -14.20 -34.05 10.33
C SER A 729 -14.88 -33.57 9.06
N GLY A 730 -14.69 -32.29 8.70
CA GLY A 730 -15.35 -31.64 7.59
C GLY A 730 -14.78 -32.01 6.22
N VAL A 731 -15.03 -31.15 5.23
CA VAL A 731 -14.64 -31.41 3.83
C VAL A 731 -13.14 -31.33 3.55
N GLY A 732 -12.35 -30.74 4.45
CA GLY A 732 -10.91 -30.51 4.24
C GLY A 732 -10.58 -29.52 3.12
N MET A 733 -9.29 -29.20 2.97
CA MET A 733 -8.75 -28.24 1.99
C MET A 733 -7.86 -28.94 0.96
N ARG A 734 -7.84 -28.43 -0.28
CA ARG A 734 -6.91 -28.90 -1.31
C ARG A 734 -5.48 -28.39 -1.07
N PRO A 735 -4.43 -29.18 -1.40
CA PRO A 735 -3.03 -28.77 -1.24
C PRO A 735 -2.68 -27.41 -1.87
N ARG A 736 -3.17 -27.14 -3.10
CA ARG A 736 -2.93 -25.85 -3.79
C ARG A 736 -3.52 -24.65 -3.05
N PHE A 737 -4.61 -24.85 -2.32
CA PHE A 737 -5.22 -23.76 -1.55
C PHE A 737 -4.41 -23.46 -0.28
N LEU A 738 -3.81 -24.47 0.36
CA LEU A 738 -2.98 -24.29 1.56
C LEU A 738 -1.82 -23.31 1.34
N GLU A 739 -1.22 -23.28 0.15
CA GLU A 739 -0.14 -22.34 -0.21
C GLU A 739 -0.54 -20.86 -0.09
N SER A 740 -1.82 -20.55 -0.30
CA SER A 740 -2.36 -19.18 -0.29
C SER A 740 -3.43 -18.95 0.78
N ALA A 741 -3.62 -19.90 1.71
CA ALA A 741 -4.72 -19.88 2.68
C ALA A 741 -4.66 -18.68 3.65
N PHE A 742 -3.48 -18.11 3.89
CA PHE A 742 -3.27 -16.96 4.76
C PHE A 742 -3.29 -15.60 4.03
N GLU A 743 -3.46 -15.58 2.71
CA GLU A 743 -3.64 -14.33 1.97
C GLU A 743 -5.05 -13.76 2.22
N ALA A 744 -5.14 -12.46 2.44
CA ALA A 744 -6.43 -11.80 2.67
C ALA A 744 -7.35 -11.92 1.44
N PHE A 745 -8.64 -12.13 1.70
CA PHE A 745 -9.71 -12.27 0.70
C PHE A 745 -9.63 -13.54 -0.17
N ARG A 746 -8.75 -14.49 0.15
CA ARG A 746 -8.72 -15.80 -0.53
C ARG A 746 -9.78 -16.74 0.04
N LYS A 747 -10.39 -17.50 -0.87
CA LYS A 747 -11.35 -18.57 -0.58
C LYS A 747 -11.13 -19.72 -1.54
N GLU A 748 -11.26 -20.95 -1.05
CA GLU A 748 -11.19 -22.13 -1.90
C GLU A 748 -12.41 -22.23 -2.84
N ASN A 749 -13.59 -21.93 -2.32
CA ASN A 749 -14.84 -21.86 -3.08
C ASN A 749 -15.46 -20.47 -3.00
N GLN A 750 -15.63 -19.80 -4.13
CA GLN A 750 -16.19 -18.44 -4.20
C GLN A 750 -17.64 -18.35 -3.68
N HIS A 751 -18.38 -19.46 -3.73
CA HIS A 751 -19.79 -19.54 -3.35
C HIS A 751 -20.01 -19.72 -1.84
N THR A 752 -18.94 -19.98 -1.07
CA THR A 752 -19.04 -20.13 0.38
C THR A 752 -19.08 -18.77 1.08
N ALA A 753 -20.05 -18.57 1.98
CA ALA A 753 -20.26 -17.34 2.74
C ALA A 753 -19.02 -16.93 3.58
N GLY A 754 -18.76 -15.64 3.77
CA GLY A 754 -17.60 -15.11 4.52
C GLY A 754 -16.69 -14.22 3.66
N THR A 755 -15.69 -13.56 4.26
CA THR A 755 -14.84 -12.56 3.56
C THR A 755 -13.49 -13.10 3.07
N GLY A 756 -13.06 -14.27 3.55
CA GLY A 756 -11.72 -14.80 3.27
C GLY A 756 -10.60 -14.13 4.07
N VAL A 757 -10.94 -13.53 5.22
CA VAL A 757 -10.02 -12.71 6.06
C VAL A 757 -9.61 -13.42 7.36
N GLY A 758 -10.29 -14.50 7.73
CA GLY A 758 -10.10 -15.15 9.05
C GLY A 758 -8.66 -15.60 9.32
N LEU A 759 -8.05 -16.33 8.38
CA LEU A 759 -6.68 -16.85 8.54
C LEU A 759 -5.61 -15.75 8.43
N SER A 760 -5.82 -14.70 7.62
CA SER A 760 -4.89 -13.57 7.57
C SER A 760 -4.86 -12.79 8.89
N VAL A 761 -6.00 -12.69 9.58
CA VAL A 761 -6.08 -12.13 10.94
C VAL A 761 -5.37 -13.03 11.95
N VAL A 762 -5.53 -14.35 11.86
CA VAL A 762 -4.81 -15.30 12.73
C VAL A 762 -3.30 -15.16 12.58
N LYS A 763 -2.79 -15.08 11.34
CA LYS A 763 -1.37 -14.82 11.07
C LYS A 763 -0.91 -13.53 11.70
N ARG A 764 -1.72 -12.46 11.62
CA ARG A 764 -1.36 -11.15 12.19
C ARG A 764 -1.27 -11.18 13.71
N ILE A 765 -2.25 -11.76 14.39
CA ILE A 765 -2.22 -11.89 15.85
C ILE A 765 -1.03 -12.75 16.27
N LEU A 766 -0.69 -13.80 15.50
CA LEU A 766 0.50 -14.61 15.74
C LEU A 766 1.81 -13.81 15.59
N GLU A 767 1.88 -12.89 14.63
CA GLU A 767 3.02 -11.99 14.45
C GLU A 767 3.17 -10.95 15.58
N ASP A 768 2.08 -10.59 16.25
CA ASP A 768 2.08 -9.61 17.34
C ASP A 768 2.36 -10.26 18.70
N VAL A 769 1.87 -11.48 18.93
CA VAL A 769 2.06 -12.25 20.17
C VAL A 769 3.35 -13.08 20.14
N GLY A 770 3.78 -13.50 18.96
CA GLY A 770 4.79 -14.55 18.77
C GLY A 770 4.19 -15.95 18.94
N GLY A 771 4.71 -16.93 18.19
CA GLY A 771 4.24 -18.31 18.26
C GLY A 771 4.29 -19.07 16.95
N ARG A 772 3.64 -20.23 16.93
CA ARG A 772 3.61 -21.15 15.79
C ARG A 772 2.19 -21.62 15.49
N ILE A 773 1.84 -21.72 14.22
CA ILE A 773 0.62 -22.37 13.75
C ILE A 773 0.96 -23.43 12.71
N ASP A 774 0.44 -24.64 12.92
CA ASP A 774 0.54 -25.78 12.01
C ASP A 774 -0.88 -26.14 11.53
N ILE A 775 -1.10 -26.16 10.22
CA ILE A 775 -2.36 -26.60 9.60
C ILE A 775 -2.07 -27.85 8.78
N SER A 776 -2.79 -28.94 9.04
CA SER A 776 -2.79 -30.18 8.27
C SER A 776 -4.21 -30.43 7.76
N SER A 777 -4.39 -30.63 6.46
CA SER A 777 -5.74 -30.80 5.89
C SER A 777 -5.73 -31.77 4.71
N GLU A 778 -6.72 -32.66 4.69
CA GLU A 778 -6.90 -33.64 3.64
C GLU A 778 -8.35 -33.59 3.11
N PRO A 779 -8.56 -33.49 1.78
CA PRO A 779 -9.90 -33.49 1.19
C PRO A 779 -10.72 -34.72 1.62
N SER A 780 -11.97 -34.47 2.02
CA SER A 780 -12.94 -35.47 2.50
C SER A 780 -12.57 -36.19 3.80
N ARG A 781 -11.52 -35.76 4.52
CA ARG A 781 -11.16 -36.28 5.85
C ARG A 781 -11.26 -35.23 6.95
N GLY A 782 -11.04 -33.95 6.61
CA GLY A 782 -11.16 -32.82 7.54
C GLY A 782 -9.87 -32.01 7.68
N THR A 783 -9.84 -31.12 8.67
CA THR A 783 -8.69 -30.25 8.96
C THR A 783 -8.27 -30.36 10.42
N GLU A 784 -6.96 -30.34 10.65
CA GLU A 784 -6.34 -30.18 11.96
C GLU A 784 -5.52 -28.90 11.98
N VAL A 785 -5.82 -28.01 12.92
CA VAL A 785 -5.06 -26.79 13.17
C VAL A 785 -4.49 -26.85 14.59
N MET A 786 -3.19 -26.67 14.73
CA MET A 786 -2.48 -26.61 16.00
C MET A 786 -1.80 -25.25 16.14
N LEU A 787 -2.09 -24.54 17.22
CA LEU A 787 -1.55 -23.24 17.55
C LEU A 787 -0.75 -23.36 18.85
N LYS A 788 0.50 -22.88 18.85
CA LYS A 788 1.39 -22.85 20.01
C LYS A 788 1.80 -21.42 20.32
N LEU A 789 1.45 -20.93 21.50
CA LEU A 789 1.70 -19.56 21.95
C LEU A 789 2.62 -19.57 23.18
N PRO A 790 3.91 -19.22 23.05
CA PRO A 790 4.80 -19.06 24.18
C PRO A 790 4.47 -17.76 24.93
N LEU A 791 4.00 -17.86 26.17
CA LEU A 791 3.43 -16.74 26.93
C LEU A 791 3.99 -16.66 28.35
N GLN A 792 3.92 -15.47 28.94
CA GLN A 792 4.23 -15.27 30.35
C GLN A 792 3.07 -15.74 31.23
N ARG A 793 3.36 -16.50 32.28
CA ARG A 793 2.35 -17.02 33.21
C ARG A 793 1.89 -15.94 34.19
N LEU A 794 0.64 -16.05 34.63
CA LEU A 794 0.13 -15.33 35.79
C LEU A 794 0.69 -15.95 37.07
N THR A 795 0.86 -15.14 38.11
CA THR A 795 1.17 -15.64 39.45
C THR A 795 0.01 -16.46 40.01
N GLU A 796 0.24 -17.29 41.04
CA GLU A 796 -0.83 -18.08 41.65
C GLU A 796 -1.95 -17.22 42.24
N GLU A 797 -1.62 -16.05 42.81
CA GLU A 797 -2.63 -15.11 43.33
C GLU A 797 -3.50 -14.53 42.20
N GLU A 798 -2.87 -14.09 41.10
CA GLU A 798 -3.58 -13.58 39.92
C GLU A 798 -4.41 -14.67 39.22
N GLY A 799 -3.89 -15.90 39.12
CA GLY A 799 -4.57 -17.02 38.46
C GLY A 799 -5.77 -17.57 39.24
N ASN A 800 -5.86 -17.28 40.55
CA ASN A 800 -6.99 -17.61 41.41
C ASN A 800 -8.00 -16.47 41.57
N ASP A 801 -7.75 -15.31 40.95
CA ASP A 801 -8.71 -14.21 40.94
C ASP A 801 -10.03 -14.70 40.30
N PRO A 802 -11.17 -14.63 41.01
CA PRO A 802 -12.49 -14.97 40.49
C PRO A 802 -12.85 -14.22 39.21
N ALA A 803 -12.30 -13.02 39.02
CA ALA A 803 -12.48 -12.20 37.82
C ALA A 803 -11.64 -12.66 36.62
N ILE A 804 -10.73 -13.61 36.79
CA ILE A 804 -9.93 -14.20 35.71
C ILE A 804 -10.27 -15.68 35.55
N ASN A 805 -10.50 -16.37 36.66
CA ASN A 805 -10.76 -17.81 36.73
C ASN A 805 -11.89 -18.10 37.73
N PRO A 806 -13.15 -18.19 37.30
CA PRO A 806 -14.29 -18.42 38.20
C PRO A 806 -14.44 -19.89 38.62
N LEU A 807 -13.84 -20.83 37.89
CA LEU A 807 -14.03 -22.27 38.09
C LEU A 807 -13.73 -22.76 39.53
N PRO A 808 -12.64 -22.34 40.21
CA PRO A 808 -12.32 -22.81 41.56
C PRO A 808 -13.41 -22.56 42.60
N ILE A 809 -14.18 -21.47 42.45
CA ILE A 809 -15.30 -21.15 43.36
C ILE A 809 -16.47 -22.11 43.11
N VAL A 810 -16.82 -22.33 41.84
CA VAL A 810 -18.01 -23.11 41.47
C VAL A 810 -17.82 -24.60 41.74
N MET A 811 -16.58 -25.09 41.69
CA MET A 811 -16.23 -26.47 41.98
C MET A 811 -16.37 -26.88 43.45
N SER A 812 -16.57 -25.94 44.39
CA SER A 812 -16.68 -26.27 45.81
C SER A 812 -17.92 -27.16 46.05
N GLY A 813 -17.70 -28.41 46.45
CA GLY A 813 -18.77 -29.39 46.73
C GLY A 813 -18.99 -30.46 45.65
N LEU A 814 -18.26 -30.43 44.54
CA LEU A 814 -18.36 -31.47 43.49
C LEU A 814 -17.43 -32.67 43.74
N GLU A 815 -16.33 -32.49 44.45
CA GLU A 815 -15.28 -33.51 44.63
C GLU A 815 -15.84 -34.79 45.28
N GLY A 816 -15.70 -35.92 44.59
CA GLY A 816 -16.12 -37.25 45.05
C GLY A 816 -17.62 -37.59 44.86
N ARG A 817 -18.42 -36.73 44.23
CA ARG A 817 -19.84 -37.03 43.92
C ARG A 817 -19.96 -38.05 42.80
N LYS A 818 -20.98 -38.91 42.85
CA LYS A 818 -21.14 -40.09 41.97
C LYS A 818 -22.01 -39.78 40.76
N VAL A 819 -21.46 -39.93 39.55
CA VAL A 819 -22.15 -39.64 38.29
C VAL A 819 -22.13 -40.84 37.35
N CYS A 820 -23.30 -41.17 36.79
CA CYS A 820 -23.47 -42.16 35.73
C CYS A 820 -23.52 -41.46 34.37
N ILE A 821 -22.80 -41.96 33.38
CA ILE A 821 -23.00 -41.58 31.98
C ILE A 821 -23.68 -42.74 31.24
N LEU A 822 -24.87 -42.47 30.70
CA LEU A 822 -25.59 -43.44 29.89
C LEU A 822 -25.03 -43.48 28.47
N TYR A 823 -24.29 -44.55 28.17
CA TYR A 823 -23.65 -44.76 26.88
C TYR A 823 -23.58 -46.25 26.54
N GLU A 824 -24.09 -46.61 25.37
CA GLU A 824 -24.05 -47.97 24.85
C GLU A 824 -22.86 -48.15 23.89
N ALA A 825 -22.03 -49.17 24.14
CA ALA A 825 -20.92 -49.49 23.24
C ALA A 825 -21.43 -50.00 21.88
N GLY A 826 -20.77 -49.60 20.78
CA GLY A 826 -21.15 -50.03 19.43
C GLY A 826 -21.00 -51.53 19.20
N ASN A 827 -21.90 -52.11 18.40
CA ASN A 827 -21.86 -53.50 17.97
C ASN A 827 -21.15 -53.56 16.60
N PRO A 828 -20.19 -54.48 16.37
CA PRO A 828 -19.57 -54.67 15.06
C PRO A 828 -20.55 -54.93 13.89
N ASP A 829 -21.77 -55.39 14.17
CA ASP A 829 -22.81 -55.63 13.14
C ASP A 829 -23.63 -54.38 12.78
N ASP A 830 -23.33 -53.22 13.38
CA ASP A 830 -24.03 -51.96 13.09
C ASP A 830 -23.75 -51.45 11.66
N ALA A 831 -24.73 -50.76 11.04
CA ALA A 831 -24.55 -50.15 9.73
C ALA A 831 -23.39 -49.12 9.71
N PRO A 832 -22.66 -48.93 8.58
CA PRO A 832 -21.46 -48.06 8.53
C PRO A 832 -21.68 -46.63 9.06
N GLU A 833 -22.83 -46.03 8.77
CA GLU A 833 -23.22 -44.70 9.26
C GLU A 833 -23.41 -44.70 10.78
N LEU A 834 -24.05 -45.74 11.32
CA LEU A 834 -24.25 -45.92 12.76
C LEU A 834 -22.92 -46.19 13.48
N VAL A 835 -21.99 -46.93 12.86
CA VAL A 835 -20.63 -47.15 13.38
C VAL A 835 -19.87 -45.83 13.47
N GLN A 836 -19.96 -44.97 12.44
CA GLN A 836 -19.29 -43.67 12.44
C GLN A 836 -19.90 -42.70 13.47
N HIS A 837 -21.22 -42.70 13.61
CA HIS A 837 -21.94 -41.96 14.66
C HIS A 837 -21.50 -42.41 16.05
N LYS A 838 -21.57 -43.72 16.35
CA LYS A 838 -21.15 -44.27 17.65
C LYS A 838 -19.68 -44.02 17.97
N ARG A 839 -18.78 -44.01 16.98
CA ARG A 839 -17.37 -43.58 17.17
C ARG A 839 -17.27 -42.12 17.59
N THR A 840 -18.10 -41.26 17.02
CA THR A 840 -18.14 -39.83 17.34
C THR A 840 -18.67 -39.60 18.75
N VAL A 841 -19.80 -40.25 19.09
CA VAL A 841 -20.36 -40.24 20.45
C VAL A 841 -19.36 -40.79 21.46
N LYS A 842 -18.68 -41.90 21.14
CA LYS A 842 -17.62 -42.46 21.98
C LYS A 842 -16.55 -41.42 22.30
N ARG A 843 -16.05 -40.71 21.29
CA ARG A 843 -15.04 -39.65 21.48
C ARG A 843 -15.57 -38.53 22.37
N TYR A 844 -16.80 -38.08 22.15
CA TYR A 844 -17.44 -37.07 22.99
C TYR A 844 -17.57 -37.53 24.45
N VAL A 845 -18.04 -38.76 24.68
CA VAL A 845 -18.19 -39.36 26.01
C VAL A 845 -16.86 -39.55 26.72
N GLU A 846 -15.80 -39.98 26.01
CA GLU A 846 -14.45 -40.10 26.58
C GLU A 846 -13.92 -38.75 27.08
N THR A 847 -14.06 -37.68 26.29
CA THR A 847 -13.67 -36.32 26.71
C THR A 847 -14.54 -35.79 27.85
N LEU A 848 -15.86 -36.01 27.79
CA LEU A 848 -16.77 -35.64 28.88
C LEU A 848 -16.36 -36.33 30.18
N SER A 849 -16.07 -37.62 30.13
CA SER A 849 -15.64 -38.41 31.28
C SER A 849 -14.29 -37.95 31.83
N ALA A 850 -13.34 -37.63 30.95
CA ALA A 850 -12.06 -37.04 31.34
C ALA A 850 -12.23 -35.68 32.02
N THR A 851 -13.13 -34.83 31.52
CA THR A 851 -13.44 -33.52 32.11
C THR A 851 -14.05 -33.68 33.50
N LEU A 852 -15.08 -34.53 33.64
CA LEU A 852 -15.75 -34.75 34.91
C LEU A 852 -14.83 -35.40 35.96
N SER A 853 -14.02 -36.38 35.57
CA SER A 853 -13.12 -37.10 36.50
C SER A 853 -11.83 -36.35 36.80
N LYS A 854 -11.10 -35.84 35.80
CA LYS A 854 -9.77 -35.22 35.98
C LYS A 854 -9.86 -33.75 36.37
N VAL A 855 -10.78 -33.00 35.77
CA VAL A 855 -10.92 -31.55 36.03
C VAL A 855 -11.86 -31.30 37.19
N LEU A 856 -13.07 -31.89 37.18
CA LEU A 856 -14.08 -31.67 38.22
C LEU A 856 -13.98 -32.62 39.44
N LYS A 857 -13.11 -33.63 39.37
CA LYS A 857 -12.85 -34.62 40.45
C LYS A 857 -14.08 -35.41 40.91
N LEU A 858 -14.94 -35.78 39.96
CA LEU A 858 -16.13 -36.62 40.20
C LEU A 858 -15.82 -38.11 40.04
N ASP A 859 -16.60 -38.97 40.70
CA ASP A 859 -16.54 -40.42 40.53
C ASP A 859 -17.48 -40.85 39.40
N ILE A 860 -16.92 -41.34 38.30
CA ILE A 860 -17.63 -41.59 37.03
C ILE A 860 -17.73 -43.09 36.75
N HIS A 861 -18.93 -43.56 36.41
CA HIS A 861 -19.14 -44.88 35.84
C HIS A 861 -20.01 -44.82 34.58
N HIS A 862 -19.88 -45.83 33.73
CA HIS A 862 -20.59 -45.95 32.46
C HIS A 862 -21.57 -47.11 32.50
N SER A 863 -22.77 -46.90 31.95
CA SER A 863 -23.73 -47.98 31.74
C SER A 863 -24.55 -47.76 30.47
N GLY A 864 -25.04 -48.83 29.84
CA GLY A 864 -26.01 -48.72 28.73
C GLY A 864 -27.41 -48.38 29.23
N THR A 865 -27.78 -48.84 30.43
CA THR A 865 -29.03 -48.49 31.12
C THR A 865 -28.75 -48.41 32.62
N TRP A 866 -29.40 -47.49 33.33
CA TRP A 866 -29.24 -47.41 34.79
C TRP A 866 -30.16 -48.43 35.47
N ASP A 867 -29.58 -49.42 36.15
CA ASP A 867 -30.30 -50.55 36.75
C ASP A 867 -30.83 -50.27 38.17
N GLY A 868 -30.49 -49.12 38.74
CA GLY A 868 -30.92 -48.69 40.07
C GLY A 868 -30.21 -49.38 41.24
N THR A 869 -29.09 -50.07 41.00
CA THR A 869 -28.37 -50.85 42.03
C THR A 869 -27.21 -50.11 42.70
N ASP A 870 -26.75 -48.99 42.13
CA ASP A 870 -25.66 -48.14 42.64
C ASP A 870 -26.16 -46.86 43.36
N ASP A 871 -25.25 -46.18 44.06
CA ASP A 871 -25.54 -44.93 44.79
C ASP A 871 -25.37 -43.69 43.91
N THR A 872 -25.74 -43.77 42.64
CA THR A 872 -25.61 -42.65 41.69
C THR A 872 -26.44 -41.45 42.11
N GLU A 873 -25.85 -40.26 42.08
CA GLU A 873 -26.51 -39.01 42.43
C GLU A 873 -26.98 -38.24 41.18
N VAL A 874 -26.19 -38.33 40.09
CA VAL A 874 -26.50 -37.67 38.81
C VAL A 874 -26.36 -38.66 37.66
N VAL A 875 -27.32 -38.65 36.74
CA VAL A 875 -27.26 -39.40 35.48
C VAL A 875 -27.16 -38.42 34.31
N ILE A 876 -26.11 -38.51 33.51
CA ILE A 876 -25.92 -37.70 32.29
C ILE A 876 -26.28 -38.55 31.08
N CYS A 877 -27.16 -38.02 30.24
CA CYS A 877 -27.55 -38.59 28.95
C CYS A 877 -26.92 -37.76 27.83
N PRO A 878 -25.82 -38.23 27.20
CA PRO A 878 -25.15 -37.55 26.09
C PRO A 878 -26.02 -37.46 24.83
N GLU A 879 -26.95 -38.41 24.67
CA GLU A 879 -27.97 -38.42 23.63
C GLU A 879 -29.35 -38.41 24.29
N VAL A 880 -30.24 -37.58 23.77
CA VAL A 880 -31.58 -37.41 24.33
C VAL A 880 -32.42 -38.66 24.02
N SER A 881 -32.86 -39.36 25.06
CA SER A 881 -33.78 -40.49 24.94
C SER A 881 -34.83 -40.44 26.05
N PHE A 882 -36.10 -40.28 25.65
CA PHE A 882 -37.23 -40.35 26.58
C PHE A 882 -37.39 -41.76 27.18
N GLU A 883 -36.96 -42.79 26.46
CA GLU A 883 -36.94 -44.17 26.97
C GLU A 883 -35.94 -44.30 28.12
N SER A 884 -34.74 -43.73 27.98
CA SER A 884 -33.75 -43.69 29.07
C SER A 884 -34.31 -42.95 30.29
N LEU A 885 -34.98 -41.82 30.10
CA LEU A 885 -35.61 -41.07 31.19
C LEU A 885 -36.71 -41.88 31.90
N HIS A 886 -37.54 -42.60 31.14
CA HIS A 886 -38.57 -43.48 31.70
C HIS A 886 -37.95 -44.66 32.47
N ASN A 887 -36.88 -45.26 31.95
CA ASN A 887 -36.16 -46.36 32.59
C ASN A 887 -35.51 -45.92 33.91
N ILE A 888 -34.91 -44.73 33.97
CA ILE A 888 -34.34 -44.18 35.22
C ILE A 888 -35.42 -44.07 36.30
N ARG A 889 -36.57 -43.45 35.98
CA ARG A 889 -37.67 -43.27 36.93
C ARG A 889 -38.27 -44.59 37.40
N THR A 890 -38.51 -45.51 36.47
CA THR A 890 -39.11 -46.81 36.80
C THR A 890 -38.17 -47.69 37.61
N ASN A 891 -36.87 -47.69 37.31
CA ASN A 891 -35.88 -48.45 38.08
C ASN A 891 -35.64 -47.84 39.46
N ALA A 892 -35.63 -46.51 39.61
CA ALA A 892 -35.59 -45.87 40.93
C ALA A 892 -36.77 -46.29 41.81
N ALA A 893 -37.99 -46.27 41.24
CA ALA A 893 -39.21 -46.68 41.93
C ALA A 893 -39.20 -48.18 42.31
N LYS A 894 -38.75 -49.06 41.41
CA LYS A 894 -38.64 -50.52 41.68
C LYS A 894 -37.63 -50.84 42.76
N SER A 895 -36.50 -50.13 42.78
CA SER A 895 -35.41 -50.34 43.74
C SER A 895 -35.67 -49.66 45.10
N GLY A 896 -36.78 -48.92 45.25
CA GLY A 896 -37.10 -48.17 46.47
C GLY A 896 -36.06 -47.09 46.79
N ARG A 897 -35.30 -46.64 45.78
CA ARG A 897 -34.24 -45.65 45.92
C ARG A 897 -34.70 -44.30 45.39
N ARG A 898 -33.97 -43.27 45.80
CA ARG A 898 -34.18 -41.93 45.30
C ARG A 898 -33.83 -41.84 43.82
N CYS A 899 -34.67 -41.17 43.04
CA CYS A 899 -34.37 -40.92 41.63
C CYS A 899 -33.18 -39.94 41.53
N PRO A 900 -32.09 -40.29 40.81
CA PRO A 900 -30.97 -39.38 40.59
C PRO A 900 -31.42 -38.14 39.80
N ALA A 901 -30.65 -37.05 39.91
CA ALA A 901 -30.85 -35.90 39.04
C ALA A 901 -30.40 -36.24 37.61
N THR A 902 -31.22 -35.97 36.60
CA THR A 902 -30.93 -36.33 35.21
C THR A 902 -30.54 -35.11 34.41
N ILE A 903 -29.38 -35.13 33.75
CA ILE A 903 -28.93 -34.09 32.82
C ILE A 903 -29.08 -34.61 31.39
N LEU A 904 -29.87 -33.92 30.58
CA LEU A 904 -30.03 -34.19 29.15
C LEU A 904 -29.16 -33.23 28.34
N ILE A 905 -28.29 -33.76 27.49
CA ILE A 905 -27.44 -32.95 26.60
C ILE A 905 -28.13 -32.85 25.24
N ALA A 906 -28.62 -31.66 24.92
CA ALA A 906 -29.19 -31.31 23.62
C ALA A 906 -28.09 -30.88 22.63
N MET A 907 -28.31 -31.22 21.36
CA MET A 907 -27.44 -30.91 20.23
C MET A 907 -27.48 -29.44 19.85
N ASP A 908 -28.63 -28.78 20.00
CA ASP A 908 -28.80 -27.37 19.73
C ASP A 908 -29.79 -26.69 20.70
N VAL A 909 -29.86 -25.37 20.60
CA VAL A 909 -30.72 -24.53 21.45
C VAL A 909 -32.20 -24.86 21.29
N LEU A 910 -32.64 -25.23 20.08
CA LEU A 910 -34.03 -25.54 19.79
C LEU A 910 -34.45 -26.87 20.42
N GLU A 911 -33.60 -27.89 20.34
CA GLU A 911 -33.82 -29.17 21.03
C GLU A 911 -33.86 -28.98 22.55
N ALA A 912 -32.95 -28.19 23.12
CA ALA A 912 -32.95 -27.89 24.55
C ALA A 912 -34.26 -27.20 24.99
N GLU A 913 -34.74 -26.23 24.23
CA GLU A 913 -35.98 -25.52 24.55
C GLU A 913 -37.22 -26.42 24.40
N THR A 914 -37.24 -27.25 23.36
CA THR A 914 -38.29 -28.25 23.16
C THR A 914 -38.35 -29.20 24.36
N LEU A 915 -37.20 -29.67 24.84
CA LEU A 915 -37.12 -30.54 26.02
C LEU A 915 -37.57 -29.85 27.30
N ARG A 916 -37.21 -28.58 27.53
CA ARG A 916 -37.67 -27.82 28.70
C ARG A 916 -39.19 -27.64 28.73
N SER A 917 -39.84 -27.63 27.57
CA SER A 917 -41.30 -27.50 27.45
C SER A 917 -42.05 -28.85 27.49
N ASP A 918 -41.36 -29.98 27.37
CA ASP A 918 -41.98 -31.31 27.30
C ASP A 918 -42.49 -31.76 28.68
N ALA A 919 -43.76 -32.17 28.74
CA ALA A 919 -44.42 -32.61 29.97
C ALA A 919 -43.68 -33.77 30.67
N ARG A 920 -42.97 -34.62 29.92
CA ARG A 920 -42.19 -35.73 30.46
C ARG A 920 -40.94 -35.23 31.19
N VAL A 921 -40.38 -34.09 30.80
CA VAL A 921 -39.20 -33.48 31.41
C VAL A 921 -39.60 -32.64 32.62
N THR A 922 -40.67 -31.84 32.53
CA THR A 922 -41.15 -30.94 33.60
C THR A 922 -41.86 -31.65 34.77
N SER A 923 -41.84 -32.99 34.81
CA SER A 923 -42.49 -33.78 35.86
C SER A 923 -41.89 -33.48 37.25
N ARG A 924 -42.73 -33.43 38.29
CA ARG A 924 -42.29 -33.30 39.69
C ARG A 924 -41.69 -34.59 40.26
N GLU A 925 -41.73 -35.68 39.51
CA GLU A 925 -41.25 -37.00 39.96
C GLU A 925 -39.71 -37.10 40.01
N SER A 926 -38.99 -36.27 39.25
CA SER A 926 -37.52 -36.30 39.19
C SER A 926 -36.95 -34.95 38.79
N ILE A 927 -35.74 -34.63 39.25
CA ILE A 927 -35.01 -33.44 38.78
C ILE A 927 -34.47 -33.74 37.38
N VAL A 928 -34.87 -32.98 36.38
CA VAL A 928 -34.35 -33.08 35.01
C VAL A 928 -33.91 -31.71 34.53
N GLU A 929 -32.65 -31.60 34.13
CA GLU A 929 -32.05 -30.37 33.60
C GLU A 929 -31.60 -30.60 32.15
N SER A 930 -31.89 -29.65 31.25
CA SER A 930 -31.49 -29.73 29.84
C SER A 930 -30.45 -28.67 29.51
N ILE A 931 -29.28 -29.12 29.06
CA ILE A 931 -28.14 -28.28 28.66
C ILE A 931 -27.80 -28.52 27.19
N THR A 932 -27.23 -27.51 26.54
CA THR A 932 -26.70 -27.64 25.17
C THR A 932 -25.24 -28.03 25.17
N GLN A 933 -24.81 -28.77 24.14
CA GLN A 933 -23.39 -28.77 23.77
C GLN A 933 -22.93 -27.36 23.31
N PRO A 934 -21.65 -27.02 23.44
CA PRO A 934 -20.59 -27.82 24.04
C PRO A 934 -20.67 -27.85 25.57
N CYS A 935 -20.13 -28.91 26.16
CA CYS A 935 -20.09 -29.13 27.60
C CYS A 935 -18.66 -28.95 28.13
N GLY A 936 -18.27 -27.70 28.40
CA GLY A 936 -16.97 -27.37 28.99
C GLY A 936 -16.96 -27.49 30.52
N PRO A 937 -15.78 -27.43 31.16
CA PRO A 937 -15.64 -27.59 32.61
C PRO A 937 -16.45 -26.59 33.43
N TYR A 938 -16.50 -25.32 33.00
CA TYR A 938 -17.19 -24.28 33.75
C TYR A 938 -18.71 -24.46 33.70
N LYS A 939 -19.28 -24.64 32.52
CA LYS A 939 -20.70 -24.92 32.32
C LYS A 939 -21.15 -26.14 33.10
N LEU A 940 -20.40 -27.24 32.98
CA LEU A 940 -20.67 -28.47 33.71
C LEU A 940 -20.64 -28.23 35.22
N SER A 941 -19.64 -27.50 35.73
CA SER A 941 -19.56 -27.22 37.17
C SER A 941 -20.77 -26.45 37.70
N VAL A 942 -21.25 -25.44 36.97
CA VAL A 942 -22.42 -24.64 37.37
C VAL A 942 -23.68 -25.50 37.39
N VAL A 943 -23.91 -26.26 36.32
CA VAL A 943 -25.11 -27.10 36.15
C VAL A 943 -25.12 -28.22 37.17
N LEU A 944 -23.99 -28.91 37.37
CA LEU A 944 -23.87 -29.99 38.33
C LEU A 944 -24.10 -29.49 39.75
N ASN A 945 -23.54 -28.35 40.12
CA ASN A 945 -23.72 -27.80 41.45
C ASN A 945 -25.19 -27.40 41.70
N ALA A 946 -25.88 -26.84 40.69
CA ALA A 946 -27.31 -26.56 40.77
C ALA A 946 -28.15 -27.84 40.91
N CYS A 947 -27.86 -28.87 40.10
CA CYS A 947 -28.56 -30.16 40.14
C CYS A 947 -28.36 -30.87 41.48
N LEU A 948 -27.12 -30.91 41.97
CA LEU A 948 -26.76 -31.53 43.25
C LEU A 948 -27.35 -30.75 44.43
N HIS A 949 -27.38 -29.41 44.36
CA HIS A 949 -28.03 -28.61 45.40
C HIS A 949 -29.53 -28.91 45.48
N HIS A 950 -30.25 -29.02 44.36
CA HIS A 950 -31.65 -29.46 44.36
C HIS A 950 -31.78 -30.90 44.85
N TYR A 951 -30.87 -31.78 44.43
CA TYR A 951 -30.79 -33.15 44.92
C TYR A 951 -30.50 -33.19 46.43
N ASP A 952 -29.83 -32.24 47.07
CA ASP A 952 -29.65 -32.34 48.53
C ASP A 952 -30.87 -31.82 49.33
N HIS A 953 -31.79 -31.05 48.72
CA HIS A 953 -32.79 -30.24 49.44
C HIS A 953 -34.28 -30.52 49.11
N ILE A 954 -34.62 -31.63 48.43
CA ILE A 954 -36.01 -31.98 48.02
C ILE A 954 -37.02 -32.08 49.17
N ASP A 955 -36.60 -32.28 50.43
CA ASP A 955 -37.50 -32.41 51.59
C ASP A 955 -38.08 -31.08 52.11
N SER A 956 -37.72 -29.92 51.52
CA SER A 956 -38.37 -28.63 51.79
C SER A 956 -39.39 -28.29 50.71
N PRO A 957 -40.56 -27.70 51.06
CA PRO A 957 -41.59 -27.38 50.08
C PRO A 957 -41.01 -26.47 48.98
N MET A 958 -41.03 -26.96 47.75
CA MET A 958 -40.58 -26.23 46.56
C MET A 958 -41.29 -24.87 46.50
N ILE A 959 -40.53 -23.79 46.64
CA ILE A 959 -40.90 -22.52 46.03
C ILE A 959 -40.64 -22.72 44.53
N PRO A 960 -41.65 -22.58 43.66
CA PRO A 960 -41.43 -22.72 42.23
C PRO A 960 -40.39 -21.68 41.77
N SER A 961 -39.38 -22.15 41.04
CA SER A 961 -38.54 -21.29 40.20
C SER A 961 -39.47 -20.43 39.34
N PRO A 962 -39.24 -19.11 39.20
CA PRO A 962 -40.17 -18.25 38.49
C PRO A 962 -40.03 -18.49 36.98
N SER A 963 -40.82 -19.41 36.43
CA SER A 963 -41.23 -19.40 35.04
C SER A 963 -42.74 -19.12 34.95
N SER A 964 -43.03 -17.99 34.31
CA SER A 964 -44.28 -17.62 33.63
C SER A 964 -45.61 -17.82 34.36
N ALA A 965 -46.11 -16.75 35.00
CA ALA A 965 -47.54 -16.38 34.95
C ALA A 965 -47.72 -14.88 35.26
N ASN A 966 -48.39 -14.18 34.33
CA ASN A 966 -49.09 -12.89 34.40
C ASN A 966 -48.99 -12.05 35.69
N LEU A 967 -48.72 -10.73 35.55
CA LEU A 967 -49.65 -9.65 35.95
C LEU A 967 -49.01 -8.25 35.78
N SER A 968 -49.77 -7.41 35.09
CA SER A 968 -50.05 -5.99 35.37
C SER A 968 -49.31 -5.31 36.53
N SER A 969 -48.84 -4.09 36.23
CA SER A 969 -48.76 -2.90 37.10
C SER A 969 -48.94 -3.11 38.60
N GLY A 970 -47.84 -3.00 39.35
CA GLY A 970 -47.87 -2.94 40.81
C GLY A 970 -46.52 -2.53 41.38
N SER A 971 -46.40 -1.24 41.72
CA SER A 971 -45.28 -0.63 42.44
C SER A 971 -45.01 -1.34 43.77
N TRP A 972 -43.89 -2.04 43.90
CA TRP A 972 -43.34 -2.46 45.20
C TRP A 972 -41.83 -2.19 45.25
N SER A 973 -41.47 -1.25 46.12
CA SER A 973 -40.14 -0.90 46.57
C SER A 973 -39.55 -2.00 47.47
N ALA A 974 -38.33 -2.45 47.17
CA ALA A 974 -37.55 -3.40 47.96
C ALA A 974 -36.11 -2.86 48.20
N PRO A 975 -35.44 -3.28 49.28
CA PRO A 975 -34.41 -2.51 49.98
C PRO A 975 -33.04 -2.50 49.28
N GLN A 976 -32.28 -1.44 49.56
CA GLN A 976 -30.86 -1.29 49.25
C GLN A 976 -30.05 -2.45 49.85
N ASP A 977 -29.22 -3.10 49.03
CA ASP A 977 -28.14 -3.92 49.53
C ASP A 977 -26.88 -3.72 48.69
N SER A 978 -25.83 -3.29 49.38
CA SER A 978 -24.47 -3.08 48.89
C SER A 978 -23.75 -4.41 48.80
N THR A 979 -23.21 -4.81 47.63
CA THR A 979 -22.08 -5.75 47.54
C THR A 979 -21.51 -5.90 46.12
N ARG A 980 -20.28 -5.37 45.98
CA ARG A 980 -19.09 -5.88 45.25
C ARG A 980 -19.29 -6.65 43.93
N GLU A 981 -18.87 -5.96 42.87
CA GLU A 981 -18.49 -6.51 41.57
C GLU A 981 -17.26 -7.41 41.68
N PHE A 982 -17.35 -8.67 41.28
CA PHE A 982 -16.19 -9.50 40.91
C PHE A 982 -16.62 -10.56 39.87
N GLY A 983 -15.94 -10.61 38.72
CA GLY A 983 -16.12 -11.63 37.67
C GLY A 983 -15.62 -11.20 36.27
N PRO A 984 -15.11 -12.11 35.39
CA PRO A 984 -14.45 -11.74 34.14
C PRO A 984 -15.36 -11.01 33.15
N ARG A 985 -14.75 -10.17 32.31
CA ARG A 985 -15.42 -9.19 31.41
C ARG A 985 -16.22 -9.78 30.24
N ILE A 986 -16.28 -11.08 30.14
CA ILE A 986 -17.04 -11.82 29.15
C ILE A 986 -17.84 -12.79 30.04
N GLY A 987 -19.16 -12.61 30.12
CA GLY A 987 -19.96 -13.10 31.26
C GLY A 987 -21.22 -13.81 30.85
N LEU A 988 -21.21 -15.14 30.91
CA LEU A 988 -22.33 -16.03 30.60
C LEU A 988 -23.12 -16.57 31.81
N TYR A 989 -22.72 -16.32 33.07
CA TYR A 989 -23.43 -16.91 34.23
C TYR A 989 -23.85 -15.86 35.28
N PRO A 990 -25.04 -15.99 35.88
CA PRO A 990 -25.40 -15.26 37.07
C PRO A 990 -24.45 -15.66 38.21
N SER A 991 -24.15 -14.71 39.11
CA SER A 991 -23.38 -14.99 40.33
C SER A 991 -24.01 -16.18 41.08
N PRO A 992 -23.24 -17.23 41.43
CA PRO A 992 -23.77 -18.30 42.25
C PRO A 992 -24.15 -17.71 43.61
N THR A 993 -25.45 -17.65 43.89
CA THR A 993 -25.95 -17.28 45.22
C THR A 993 -25.82 -18.49 46.13
N LEU A 994 -24.60 -18.82 46.55
CA LEU A 994 -24.35 -19.84 47.58
C LEU A 994 -24.28 -19.16 48.94
N ALA A 995 -25.42 -19.16 49.65
CA ALA A 995 -25.49 -18.73 51.04
C ALA A 995 -24.79 -19.77 51.94
N LEU A 996 -23.48 -19.66 52.12
CA LEU A 996 -22.75 -20.46 53.11
C LEU A 996 -22.97 -19.89 54.52
N ARG A 997 -23.99 -20.37 55.23
CA ARG A 997 -24.16 -20.12 56.68
C ARG A 997 -23.09 -20.92 57.45
N ARG A 998 -22.02 -20.27 57.89
CA ARG A 998 -21.12 -20.82 58.93
C ARG A 998 -21.76 -20.57 60.31
N SER A 999 -22.16 -21.63 60.98
CA SER A 999 -22.63 -21.62 62.36
C SER A 999 -21.50 -21.17 63.30
N LYS A 1000 -21.78 -20.16 64.13
CA LYS A 1000 -20.86 -19.64 65.17
C LYS A 1000 -20.78 -20.64 66.33
N SER A 1001 -19.58 -21.15 66.63
CA SER A 1001 -19.23 -21.68 67.95
C SER A 1001 -18.62 -20.58 68.83
N LYS A 1002 -18.80 -20.73 70.14
CA LYS A 1002 -18.64 -19.75 71.22
C LYS A 1002 -17.19 -19.49 71.68
N ASP A 1003 -17.00 -18.27 72.23
CA ASP A 1003 -16.09 -17.82 73.32
C ASP A 1003 -14.57 -17.58 73.04
N PRO A 1004 -13.85 -16.78 73.88
CA PRO A 1004 -13.87 -15.30 73.93
C PRO A 1004 -12.47 -14.63 74.08
N ALA A 1005 -12.43 -13.28 74.05
CA ALA A 1005 -11.56 -12.35 74.81
C ALA A 1005 -10.76 -11.28 74.01
N ALA A 1006 -11.10 -10.02 74.33
CA ALA A 1006 -10.30 -8.76 74.36
C ALA A 1006 -10.03 -7.98 73.04
N PRO A 1007 -9.88 -6.64 73.13
CA PRO A 1007 -10.68 -5.68 73.88
C PRO A 1007 -11.30 -4.60 72.97
N ASP A 1008 -12.26 -3.91 73.59
CA ASP A 1008 -13.07 -2.80 73.13
C ASP A 1008 -12.28 -1.68 72.42
N VAL A 1009 -12.51 -1.52 71.12
CA VAL A 1009 -12.24 -0.28 70.40
C VAL A 1009 -13.60 0.28 70.01
N GLN A 1010 -13.99 1.36 70.68
CA GLN A 1010 -15.17 2.14 70.33
C GLN A 1010 -15.11 2.50 68.84
N PRO A 1011 -16.16 2.25 68.04
CA PRO A 1011 -16.23 2.79 66.70
C PRO A 1011 -16.27 4.32 66.81
N PRO A 1012 -15.48 5.05 66.00
CA PRO A 1012 -15.57 6.49 65.96
C PRO A 1012 -16.99 6.91 65.52
N ALA A 1013 -17.44 8.03 66.09
CA ALA A 1013 -18.72 8.65 65.83
C ALA A 1013 -19.02 8.80 64.32
N PRO A 1014 -20.30 8.78 63.92
CA PRO A 1014 -20.70 8.86 62.52
C PRO A 1014 -20.21 10.19 61.94
N ILE A 1015 -19.31 10.12 60.96
CA ILE A 1015 -19.04 11.26 60.08
C ILE A 1015 -20.32 11.45 59.27
N GLN A 1016 -20.94 12.59 59.50
CA GLN A 1016 -22.17 13.05 58.86
C GLN A 1016 -21.96 13.32 57.36
N ASP A 1017 -23.06 13.12 56.64
CA ASP A 1017 -23.45 13.62 55.32
C ASP A 1017 -22.91 12.91 54.06
N GLU A 1018 -23.77 12.01 53.55
CA GLU A 1018 -23.95 11.80 52.11
C GLU A 1018 -24.25 13.15 51.42
N GLN A 1019 -23.22 13.75 50.81
CA GLN A 1019 -23.43 14.88 49.90
C GLN A 1019 -24.19 14.38 48.66
N ARG A 1020 -25.46 14.76 48.54
CA ARG A 1020 -26.25 14.61 47.31
C ARG A 1020 -25.53 15.31 46.15
N LEU A 1021 -25.53 14.66 44.98
CA LEU A 1021 -25.07 15.16 43.69
C LEU A 1021 -25.63 16.58 43.42
N HIS A 1022 -24.80 17.62 43.54
CA HIS A 1022 -25.17 18.99 43.13
C HIS A 1022 -24.70 19.25 41.70
N ILE A 1023 -25.16 18.45 40.73
CA ILE A 1023 -25.06 18.80 39.31
C ILE A 1023 -26.36 19.51 38.94
N THR A 1024 -26.27 20.80 38.64
CA THR A 1024 -27.43 21.62 38.26
C THR A 1024 -27.81 21.42 36.81
N GLN A 1025 -26.84 21.21 35.90
CA GLN A 1025 -27.12 20.93 34.50
C GLN A 1025 -25.94 20.31 33.73
N ALA A 1026 -26.18 19.23 32.98
CA ALA A 1026 -25.23 18.61 32.06
C ALA A 1026 -25.59 18.90 30.58
N LEU A 1027 -24.59 18.91 29.69
CA LEU A 1027 -24.78 19.03 28.24
C LEU A 1027 -24.28 17.77 27.54
N ILE A 1028 -25.14 17.14 26.74
CA ILE A 1028 -24.80 15.97 25.92
C ILE A 1028 -24.66 16.42 24.47
N VAL A 1029 -23.48 16.24 23.88
CA VAL A 1029 -23.18 16.65 22.50
C VAL A 1029 -22.70 15.44 21.71
N ASP A 1030 -23.53 14.96 20.79
CA ASP A 1030 -23.21 13.84 19.89
C ASP A 1030 -24.07 13.97 18.64
N ASP A 1031 -23.52 13.76 17.44
CA ASP A 1031 -24.26 13.91 16.18
C ASP A 1031 -25.21 12.73 15.93
N ASN A 1032 -24.89 11.55 16.50
CA ASN A 1032 -25.71 10.36 16.40
C ASN A 1032 -26.86 10.34 17.44
N ALA A 1033 -28.09 10.26 16.92
CA ALA A 1033 -29.30 10.19 17.74
C ALA A 1033 -29.37 8.98 18.69
N ILE A 1034 -28.73 7.86 18.34
CA ILE A 1034 -28.71 6.65 19.17
C ILE A 1034 -27.84 6.89 20.41
N ASN A 1035 -26.63 7.42 20.23
CA ASN A 1035 -25.72 7.75 21.32
C ASN A 1035 -26.34 8.78 22.26
N ARG A 1036 -26.95 9.84 21.71
CA ARG A 1036 -27.69 10.83 22.50
C ARG A 1036 -28.80 10.19 23.33
N ARG A 1037 -29.61 9.30 22.74
CA ARG A 1037 -30.67 8.57 23.46
C ARG A 1037 -30.10 7.67 24.57
N LEU A 1038 -28.97 7.02 24.34
CA LEU A 1038 -28.31 6.16 25.32
C LEU A 1038 -27.81 6.98 26.52
N LEU A 1039 -27.06 8.06 26.27
CA LEU A 1039 -26.56 8.97 27.31
C LEU A 1039 -27.73 9.64 28.06
N SER A 1040 -28.80 10.00 27.35
CA SER A 1040 -30.01 10.56 27.94
C SER A 1040 -30.77 9.56 28.81
N ALA A 1041 -30.86 8.30 28.40
CA ALA A 1041 -31.45 7.25 29.21
C ALA A 1041 -30.64 7.01 30.49
N TRP A 1042 -29.31 7.08 30.40
CA TRP A 1042 -28.42 7.01 31.56
C TRP A 1042 -28.61 8.22 32.49
N MET A 1043 -28.60 9.45 31.98
CA MET A 1043 -28.82 10.66 32.78
C MET A 1043 -30.18 10.64 33.51
N LYS A 1044 -31.25 10.19 32.83
CA LYS A 1044 -32.59 10.00 33.44
C LYS A 1044 -32.59 8.98 34.56
N LYS A 1045 -31.83 7.88 34.41
CA LYS A 1045 -31.72 6.83 35.44
C LYS A 1045 -31.03 7.35 36.71
N HIS A 1046 -30.12 8.30 36.59
CA HIS A 1046 -29.35 8.89 37.69
C HIS A 1046 -29.92 10.23 38.20
N ASP A 1047 -31.12 10.62 37.76
CA ASP A 1047 -31.82 11.86 38.15
C ASP A 1047 -31.00 13.15 37.89
N LEU A 1048 -30.20 13.15 36.82
CA LEU A 1048 -29.36 14.28 36.42
C LEU A 1048 -30.07 15.17 35.38
N PRO A 1049 -30.20 16.50 35.60
CA PRO A 1049 -30.74 17.41 34.60
C PRO A 1049 -29.78 17.54 33.42
N PHE A 1050 -30.26 17.40 32.18
CA PHE A 1050 -29.41 17.52 30.98
C PHE A 1050 -30.10 18.22 29.82
N ARG A 1051 -29.29 18.75 28.88
CA ARG A 1051 -29.71 19.20 27.54
C ARG A 1051 -28.93 18.45 26.47
N GLU A 1052 -29.49 18.38 25.26
CA GLU A 1052 -28.89 17.69 24.11
C GLU A 1052 -28.56 18.68 22.98
N ALA A 1053 -27.38 18.54 22.37
CA ALA A 1053 -26.95 19.24 21.18
C ALA A 1053 -26.49 18.24 20.10
N LYS A 1054 -26.67 18.60 18.82
CA LYS A 1054 -26.37 17.70 17.67
C LYS A 1054 -25.02 17.96 17.00
N ASN A 1055 -24.33 19.06 17.34
CA ASN A 1055 -23.03 19.43 16.81
C ASN A 1055 -22.36 20.46 17.73
N GLY A 1056 -21.07 20.74 17.49
CA GLY A 1056 -20.28 21.67 18.30
C GLY A 1056 -20.81 23.11 18.30
N GLN A 1057 -21.40 23.59 17.20
CA GLN A 1057 -21.94 24.95 17.12
C GLN A 1057 -23.18 25.09 18.01
N GLN A 1058 -24.12 24.15 17.92
CA GLN A 1058 -25.29 24.10 18.79
C GLN A 1058 -24.90 23.96 20.27
N ALA A 1059 -23.84 23.20 20.56
CA ALA A 1059 -23.32 23.08 21.91
C ALA A 1059 -22.79 24.42 22.43
N LEU A 1060 -22.00 25.13 21.62
CA LEU A 1060 -21.47 26.45 21.96
C LEU A 1060 -22.60 27.49 22.18
N ASP A 1061 -23.57 27.53 21.28
CA ASP A 1061 -24.72 28.44 21.38
C ASP A 1061 -25.52 28.17 22.67
N MET A 1062 -25.83 26.88 22.93
CA MET A 1062 -26.51 26.49 24.18
C MET A 1062 -25.67 26.80 25.42
N TYR A 1063 -24.35 26.64 25.36
CA TYR A 1063 -23.45 26.95 26.47
C TYR A 1063 -23.45 28.44 26.80
N LYS A 1064 -23.50 29.32 25.77
CA LYS A 1064 -23.57 30.77 25.93
C LYS A 1064 -24.92 31.27 26.44
N ASP A 1065 -26.01 30.63 26.02
CA ASP A 1065 -27.38 31.08 26.30
C ASP A 1065 -27.96 30.54 27.62
N THR A 1066 -27.29 29.61 28.29
CA THR A 1066 -27.82 28.95 29.50
C THR A 1066 -27.32 29.60 30.79
N SER A 1067 -28.26 29.96 31.68
CA SER A 1067 -27.99 30.37 33.06
C SER A 1067 -28.90 29.59 34.03
N PRO A 1068 -28.38 28.85 35.02
CA PRO A 1068 -26.96 28.69 35.37
C PRO A 1068 -26.16 27.91 34.29
N PRO A 1069 -24.83 28.14 34.17
CA PRO A 1069 -24.04 27.49 33.13
C PRO A 1069 -23.80 26.02 33.46
N PHE A 1070 -23.58 25.17 32.45
CA PHE A 1070 -23.43 23.73 32.63
C PHE A 1070 -22.25 23.36 33.54
N ASP A 1071 -22.44 22.31 34.35
CA ASP A 1071 -21.40 21.79 35.24
C ASP A 1071 -20.52 20.75 34.53
N THR A 1072 -21.12 19.98 33.63
CA THR A 1072 -20.44 18.93 32.86
C THR A 1072 -20.89 18.93 31.40
N VAL A 1073 -19.95 18.77 30.48
CA VAL A 1073 -20.20 18.64 29.04
C VAL A 1073 -19.64 17.32 28.54
N LEU A 1074 -20.52 16.44 28.06
CA LEU A 1074 -20.13 15.21 27.34
C LEU A 1074 -20.01 15.56 25.85
N MET A 1075 -18.78 15.64 25.35
CA MET A 1075 -18.47 16.20 24.03
C MET A 1075 -17.96 15.13 23.07
N ASP A 1076 -18.70 14.79 22.02
CA ASP A 1076 -18.14 14.03 20.91
C ASP A 1076 -17.09 14.84 20.14
N ILE A 1077 -15.99 14.20 19.73
CA ILE A 1077 -14.91 14.89 19.01
C ILE A 1077 -15.26 15.06 17.53
N SER A 1078 -15.73 13.99 16.87
CA SER A 1078 -15.92 13.96 15.43
C SER A 1078 -17.38 14.25 15.07
N MET A 1079 -17.71 15.53 14.86
CA MET A 1079 -19.07 15.97 14.51
C MET A 1079 -19.08 16.95 13.32
N PRO A 1080 -20.15 16.96 12.49
CA PRO A 1080 -20.29 17.89 11.39
C PRO A 1080 -20.53 19.34 11.87
N VAL A 1081 -20.34 20.32 10.97
CA VAL A 1081 -20.47 21.78 11.21
C VAL A 1081 -19.35 22.36 12.09
N MET A 1082 -19.17 21.82 13.29
CA MET A 1082 -18.10 22.19 14.20
C MET A 1082 -17.73 20.96 15.01
N ASP A 1083 -16.44 20.60 14.96
CA ASP A 1083 -15.89 19.49 15.73
C ASP A 1083 -15.84 19.82 17.24
N GLY A 1084 -15.76 18.78 18.06
CA GLY A 1084 -15.78 18.92 19.53
C GLY A 1084 -14.56 19.65 20.09
N MET A 1085 -13.45 19.69 19.36
CA MET A 1085 -12.18 20.30 19.78
C MET A 1085 -12.28 21.81 19.65
N THR A 1086 -12.71 22.27 18.47
CA THR A 1086 -13.03 23.65 18.15
C THR A 1086 -14.12 24.17 19.08
N ALA A 1087 -15.18 23.38 19.31
CA ALA A 1087 -16.24 23.73 20.25
C ALA A 1087 -15.69 23.89 21.69
N THR A 1088 -14.82 22.98 22.14
CA THR A 1088 -14.20 23.07 23.47
C THR A 1088 -13.34 24.32 23.61
N ARG A 1089 -12.50 24.65 22.61
CA ARG A 1089 -11.69 25.89 22.61
C ARG A 1089 -12.55 27.13 22.74
N LEU A 1090 -13.64 27.20 21.98
CA LEU A 1090 -14.57 28.34 22.00
C LEU A 1090 -15.36 28.43 23.31
N ILE A 1091 -15.69 27.28 23.93
CA ILE A 1091 -16.27 27.24 25.27
C ILE A 1091 -15.28 27.78 26.30
N ARG A 1092 -14.00 27.35 26.26
CA ARG A 1092 -12.95 27.86 27.16
C ARG A 1092 -12.67 29.35 26.98
N GLU A 1093 -12.65 29.83 25.74
CA GLU A 1093 -12.49 31.26 25.44
C GLU A 1093 -13.64 32.07 26.06
N PHE A 1094 -14.89 31.62 25.88
CA PHE A 1094 -16.05 32.26 26.48
C PHE A 1094 -16.04 32.24 28.02
N GLU A 1095 -15.62 31.12 28.63
CA GLU A 1095 -15.47 31.01 30.08
C GLU A 1095 -14.46 32.04 30.61
N ASN A 1096 -13.32 32.16 29.95
CA ASN A 1096 -12.27 33.12 30.28
C ASN A 1096 -12.74 34.58 30.11
N GLU A 1097 -13.42 34.89 28.99
CA GLU A 1097 -13.96 36.23 28.73
C GLU A 1097 -15.00 36.67 29.77
N LYS A 1098 -15.81 35.73 30.26
CA LYS A 1098 -16.88 35.98 31.25
C LYS A 1098 -16.43 35.78 32.70
N GLY A 1099 -15.18 35.37 32.93
CA GLY A 1099 -14.67 35.05 34.26
C GLY A 1099 -15.44 33.92 34.95
N LEU A 1100 -15.97 32.97 34.17
CA LEU A 1100 -16.72 31.83 34.67
C LEU A 1100 -15.77 30.72 35.11
N GLN A 1101 -16.14 29.98 36.15
CA GLN A 1101 -15.45 28.74 36.49
C GLN A 1101 -15.65 27.72 35.36
N ALA A 1102 -14.56 27.07 34.96
CA ALA A 1102 -14.53 26.07 33.88
C ALA A 1102 -15.52 24.92 34.13
N ALA A 1103 -16.38 24.62 33.15
CA ALA A 1103 -17.16 23.38 33.15
C ALA A 1103 -16.26 22.16 32.93
N HIS A 1104 -16.69 21.01 33.43
CA HIS A 1104 -15.96 19.77 33.25
C HIS A 1104 -16.28 19.15 31.90
N VAL A 1105 -15.34 19.23 30.95
CA VAL A 1105 -15.52 18.74 29.58
C VAL A 1105 -14.92 17.34 29.47
N ILE A 1106 -15.80 16.35 29.26
CA ILE A 1106 -15.46 14.94 29.05
C ILE A 1106 -15.58 14.63 27.56
N ALA A 1107 -14.47 14.45 26.87
CA ALA A 1107 -14.46 14.10 25.46
C ALA A 1107 -14.83 12.62 25.26
N LEU A 1108 -15.80 12.35 24.38
CA LEU A 1108 -16.18 11.02 23.94
C LEU A 1108 -15.53 10.75 22.59
N THR A 1109 -14.49 9.93 22.53
CA THR A 1109 -13.72 9.69 21.30
C THR A 1109 -13.83 8.25 20.80
N GLY A 1110 -13.91 8.07 19.47
CA GLY A 1110 -13.78 6.77 18.80
C GLY A 1110 -12.36 6.42 18.35
N LEU A 1111 -11.40 7.34 18.49
CA LEU A 1111 -10.00 7.18 18.09
C LEU A 1111 -9.11 7.17 19.35
N THR A 1112 -8.27 6.14 19.49
CA THR A 1112 -7.38 5.94 20.64
C THR A 1112 -5.96 6.45 20.43
N SER A 1113 -5.66 7.05 19.27
CA SER A 1113 -4.31 7.47 18.91
C SER A 1113 -3.75 8.49 19.91
N ALA A 1114 -2.46 8.36 20.21
CA ALA A 1114 -1.78 9.26 21.15
C ALA A 1114 -1.82 10.73 20.67
N SER A 1115 -1.81 10.95 19.35
CA SER A 1115 -1.93 12.28 18.74
C SER A 1115 -3.30 12.92 18.99
N ALA A 1116 -4.39 12.17 18.78
CA ALA A 1116 -5.74 12.68 19.00
C ALA A 1116 -6.01 13.03 20.47
N LYS A 1117 -5.45 12.25 21.41
CA LYS A 1117 -5.54 12.54 22.85
C LYS A 1117 -4.75 13.80 23.24
N LEU A 1118 -3.54 13.98 22.69
CA LEU A 1118 -2.72 15.17 22.95
C LEU A 1118 -3.41 16.44 22.40
N GLU A 1119 -4.02 16.33 21.23
CA GLU A 1119 -4.79 17.41 20.63
C GLU A 1119 -6.02 17.78 21.48
N ALA A 1120 -6.73 16.77 22.02
CA ALA A 1120 -7.90 16.98 22.88
C ALA A 1120 -7.52 17.75 24.14
N TRP A 1121 -6.42 17.37 24.76
CA TRP A 1121 -5.91 18.04 25.95
C TRP A 1121 -5.48 19.48 25.67
N THR A 1122 -4.73 19.72 24.60
CA THR A 1122 -4.32 21.10 24.20
C THR A 1122 -5.50 21.98 23.81
N SER A 1123 -6.66 21.39 23.52
CA SER A 1123 -7.90 22.10 23.21
C SER A 1123 -8.74 22.45 24.45
N GLY A 1124 -8.31 22.03 25.65
CA GLY A 1124 -8.96 22.35 26.92
C GLY A 1124 -9.95 21.31 27.43
N VAL A 1125 -9.87 20.07 26.94
CA VAL A 1125 -10.63 18.91 27.47
C VAL A 1125 -10.03 18.46 28.81
N ASP A 1126 -10.88 18.19 29.80
CA ASP A 1126 -10.44 17.81 31.15
C ASP A 1126 -10.23 16.30 31.29
N ASP A 1127 -11.14 15.50 30.73
CA ASP A 1127 -11.11 14.04 30.76
C ASP A 1127 -11.60 13.46 29.43
N PHE A 1128 -11.26 12.20 29.14
CA PHE A 1128 -11.74 11.51 27.94
C PHE A 1128 -12.26 10.12 28.26
N LEU A 1129 -13.27 9.70 27.52
CA LEU A 1129 -13.80 8.34 27.49
C LEU A 1129 -13.78 7.83 26.06
N THR A 1130 -13.23 6.64 25.88
CA THR A 1130 -13.31 5.93 24.62
C THR A 1130 -14.74 5.42 24.42
N LYS A 1131 -15.30 5.60 23.23
CA LYS A 1131 -16.56 4.98 22.83
C LYS A 1131 -16.28 3.49 22.52
N PRO A 1132 -17.06 2.52 23.05
CA PRO A 1132 -18.31 2.72 23.79
C PRO A 1132 -18.10 3.22 25.22
N VAL A 1133 -18.94 4.17 25.63
CA VAL A 1133 -18.84 4.85 26.92
C VAL A 1133 -19.02 3.85 28.06
N ASP A 1134 -17.98 3.68 28.88
CA ASP A 1134 -18.07 2.93 30.14
C ASP A 1134 -18.87 3.77 31.14
N PHE A 1135 -20.13 3.41 31.34
CA PHE A 1135 -21.05 4.14 32.22
C PHE A 1135 -20.60 4.21 33.68
N LYS A 1136 -19.79 3.25 34.14
CA LYS A 1136 -19.27 3.28 35.50
C LYS A 1136 -18.16 4.31 35.64
N ARG A 1137 -17.27 4.39 34.63
CA ARG A 1137 -16.24 5.42 34.57
C ARG A 1137 -16.83 6.80 34.33
N LEU A 1138 -17.89 6.88 33.50
CA LEU A 1138 -18.67 8.09 33.31
C LEU A 1138 -19.27 8.59 34.63
N GLU A 1139 -19.82 7.70 35.46
CA GLU A 1139 -20.35 8.09 36.78
C GLU A 1139 -19.27 8.74 37.66
N GLY A 1140 -18.05 8.19 37.68
CA GLY A 1140 -16.92 8.75 38.41
C GLY A 1140 -16.49 10.12 37.89
N LEU A 1141 -16.44 10.31 36.57
CA LEU A 1141 -16.02 11.56 35.94
C LEU A 1141 -17.09 12.65 36.06
N VAL A 1142 -18.36 12.32 35.85
CA VAL A 1142 -19.48 13.28 35.97
C VAL A 1142 -19.59 13.81 37.41
N ARG A 1143 -19.18 13.03 38.42
CA ARG A 1143 -19.14 13.45 39.84
C ARG A 1143 -18.13 14.55 40.15
N VAL A 1144 -17.12 14.77 39.30
CA VAL A 1144 -16.10 15.82 39.50
C VAL A 1144 -16.74 17.21 39.40
N GLY A 1145 -17.66 17.38 38.44
CA GLY A 1145 -18.44 18.60 38.29
C GLY A 1145 -17.59 19.85 38.00
N ARG A 1146 -18.23 21.01 38.07
CA ARG A 1146 -17.63 22.29 37.65
C ARG A 1146 -16.40 22.67 38.49
N GLY A 1147 -15.28 22.92 37.80
CA GLY A 1147 -14.01 23.35 38.39
C GLY A 1147 -13.33 22.35 39.32
N GLY A 1148 -13.69 21.07 39.25
CA GLY A 1148 -12.85 20.01 39.80
C GLY A 1148 -11.60 19.80 38.94
N GLU A 1149 -10.48 19.44 39.56
CA GLU A 1149 -9.28 19.05 38.82
C GLU A 1149 -9.55 17.73 38.09
N GLY A 1150 -9.62 17.77 36.76
CA GLY A 1150 -9.73 16.57 35.92
C GLY A 1150 -8.61 15.56 36.24
N THR A 1151 -8.86 14.28 35.98
CA THR A 1151 -7.90 13.22 36.38
C THR A 1151 -6.59 13.22 35.59
N GLY A 1152 -6.51 14.07 34.55
CA GLY A 1152 -5.31 14.55 33.85
C GLY A 1152 -4.14 13.57 33.85
N PHE A 1153 -3.98 12.84 32.73
CA PHE A 1153 -2.87 11.97 32.22
C PHE A 1153 -1.66 11.50 33.09
N MET A 1154 -1.34 12.10 34.24
CA MET A 1154 -0.18 11.84 35.09
C MET A 1154 -0.47 11.50 36.57
N LYS A 1155 -1.72 11.52 37.06
CA LYS A 1155 -2.00 11.18 38.48
C LYS A 1155 -2.08 9.67 38.80
N GLU A 1156 -1.88 8.77 37.84
CA GLU A 1156 -1.76 7.32 38.10
C GLU A 1156 -0.39 6.89 38.66
N HIS A 1157 0.57 7.80 38.82
CA HIS A 1157 1.76 7.54 39.63
C HIS A 1157 1.54 8.03 41.06
N GLY A 1158 1.27 7.06 41.94
CA GLY A 1158 1.05 7.28 43.36
C GLY A 1158 2.14 8.13 43.99
N SER A 1159 1.72 9.26 44.55
CA SER A 1159 2.43 9.95 45.62
C SER A 1159 1.68 9.67 46.92
N VAL A 1160 2.29 8.88 47.80
CA VAL A 1160 2.03 8.89 49.25
C VAL A 1160 3.37 8.54 49.93
N PRO A 1161 3.64 9.10 51.12
CA PRO A 1161 4.60 10.17 51.38
C PRO A 1161 6.08 9.84 51.08
#